data_AF-A0A561TVH8-F1
#
_entry.id   AF-A0A561TVH8-F1
#
_cell.length_a   1.000
_cell.length_b   1.000
_cell.length_c   1.000
_cell.angle_alpha   90.00
_cell.angle_beta   90.00
_cell.angle_gamma   90.00
#
_symmetry.space_group_name_H-M   'P 1'
#
loop_
_entity.id
_entity.type
_entity.pdbx_description
1 polymer ?
#
loop_
_entity_poly.entity_id
_entity_poly.type
_entity_poly.pdbx_seq_one_letter_code
_entity_poly.pdbx_strand_id
1 'polypeptide(L)'
;MLLPVITASVPLLEPPGWAVAQRELFDLLDRAWRRFALDYTDPDGSLRYRDRLTSRDGADDFYEVFFNWPQLYLLGGAEDLLAASERHWEGVTEQLTELGMLQDEYERGYDWFHQGESQLLLYFLSMARPERWTARARRFAELYVDPKHGNYDPEHRIVRRPHPGSDPERAGVFDGDSYPWLPQEAEMYGHPLTWVLPAGAPEPEPGNDPRLGEEMRRRAGVGDTAVNLASAGLVFNAFLLTGEQRYRDWITEYVGAWRARAAANDGIIPDNVAPDGTVGGLHEGRWYGGHYGWSWPHGWLSIGPAAAVAALAASQVTGDESYLDMVRPALDEVISHAKTMPFTEADSSLQSRWRVELAGELDTPVLHVPFRHKDEGWFDYNPMVLSVPVALWHHSADDADRERLEGLRAAAGHDWSTVRPFRGKEEAGHEQPWFAYLAGDDPDYPERILAAAQAQVRHRLSRMELYRGKDVPEADIHLWQQSNPVVTEALVQLTWGGPQVIYGGGLQQARVRYYDAHERRPGLPATVAALVSSIDPRETVIDLVNLDPEYPRSVIVQAGAFAEDTIRSVRHTACQDPSWIGGLYDYGHREPGVVSESVTVDGPWLRVELPRSSRIRLTLELELRTRQPSYRTPFDGTTPFDGTTAFDGTDGGSAS
;
A
#
# COMPACT_ATOMS: atom_id res chain seq x y z
N MET A 1 -19.75 23.31 5.53
CA MET A 1 -19.05 24.26 6.42
C MET A 1 -18.00 24.99 5.59
N LEU A 2 -17.71 26.26 5.90
CA LEU A 2 -16.58 26.96 5.30
C LEU A 2 -15.29 26.42 5.93
N LEU A 3 -14.35 25.98 5.09
CA LEU A 3 -13.04 25.51 5.54
C LEU A 3 -12.19 26.70 6.00
N PRO A 4 -11.34 26.56 7.05
CA PRO A 4 -10.27 27.52 7.32
C PRO A 4 -9.40 27.70 6.07
N VAL A 5 -8.99 28.95 5.79
CA VAL A 5 -8.22 29.32 4.60
C VAL A 5 -6.93 30.05 5.00
N ILE A 6 -5.80 29.62 4.46
CA ILE A 6 -4.51 30.32 4.51
C ILE A 6 -4.13 30.71 3.08
N THR A 7 -3.62 31.93 2.88
CA THR A 7 -3.08 32.37 1.59
C THR A 7 -1.57 32.50 1.67
N ALA A 8 -0.85 31.78 0.81
CA ALA A 8 0.59 31.92 0.68
C ALA A 8 0.97 33.33 0.20
N SER A 9 1.97 33.91 0.84
CA SER A 9 2.44 35.27 0.54
C SER A 9 3.95 35.34 0.27
N VAL A 10 4.70 34.28 0.58
CA VAL A 10 6.14 34.23 0.28
C VAL A 10 6.32 33.96 -1.22
N PRO A 11 7.01 34.85 -1.96
CA PRO A 11 7.25 34.63 -3.37
C PRO A 11 8.22 33.47 -3.60
N LEU A 12 8.06 32.81 -4.74
CA LEU A 12 8.97 31.79 -5.24
C LEU A 12 9.93 32.45 -6.24
N LEU A 13 11.07 32.93 -5.74
CA LEU A 13 12.13 33.50 -6.58
C LEU A 13 12.96 32.40 -7.25
N GLU A 14 13.26 31.34 -6.50
CA GLU A 14 14.04 30.18 -6.95
C GLU A 14 13.25 28.90 -6.62
N PRO A 15 12.73 28.16 -7.62
CA PRO A 15 12.10 26.87 -7.40
C PRO A 15 13.09 25.85 -6.82
N PRO A 16 12.76 25.14 -5.74
CA PRO A 16 13.62 24.09 -5.23
C PRO A 16 13.67 22.89 -6.20
N GLY A 17 14.81 22.22 -6.29
CA GLY A 17 15.04 21.14 -7.27
C GLY A 17 14.03 20.00 -7.15
N TRP A 18 13.74 19.56 -5.92
CA TRP A 18 12.72 18.53 -5.66
C TRP A 18 11.34 18.89 -6.21
N ALA A 19 10.92 20.16 -6.20
CA ALA A 19 9.58 20.56 -6.66
C ALA A 19 9.46 20.41 -8.18
N VAL A 20 10.50 20.81 -8.90
CA VAL A 20 10.59 20.62 -10.36
C VAL A 20 10.66 19.13 -10.68
N ALA A 21 11.55 18.38 -10.02
CA ALA A 21 11.72 16.94 -10.26
C ALA A 21 10.45 16.13 -9.96
N GLN A 22 9.66 16.53 -8.96
CA GLN A 22 8.37 15.92 -8.62
C GLN A 22 7.36 16.12 -9.74
N ARG A 23 7.23 17.34 -10.29
CA ARG A 23 6.32 17.59 -11.40
C ARG A 23 6.76 16.91 -12.69
N GLU A 24 8.06 16.86 -12.96
CA GLU A 24 8.61 16.10 -14.09
C GLU A 24 8.31 14.60 -13.98
N LEU A 25 8.34 14.03 -12.76
CA LEU A 25 7.96 12.64 -12.53
C LEU A 25 6.46 12.42 -12.85
N PHE A 26 5.55 13.29 -12.41
CA PHE A 26 4.13 13.22 -12.80
C PHE A 26 3.95 13.23 -14.33
N ASP A 27 4.65 14.12 -15.04
CA ASP A 27 4.57 14.21 -16.51
C ASP A 27 5.16 12.99 -17.21
N LEU A 28 6.21 12.39 -16.64
CA LEU A 28 6.80 11.14 -17.14
C LEU A 28 5.84 9.96 -16.93
N LEU A 29 5.24 9.86 -15.74
CA LEU A 29 4.24 8.83 -15.41
C LEU A 29 3.01 8.95 -16.31
N ASP A 30 2.52 10.17 -16.59
CA ASP A 30 1.38 10.38 -17.49
C ASP A 30 1.63 9.80 -18.88
N ARG A 31 2.82 10.05 -19.45
CA ARG A 31 3.21 9.46 -20.72
C ARG A 31 3.35 7.94 -20.65
N ALA A 32 3.86 7.44 -19.53
CA ALA A 32 4.22 6.03 -19.40
C ALA A 32 3.00 5.12 -19.25
N TRP A 33 2.02 5.47 -18.41
CA TRP A 33 0.80 4.65 -18.26
C TRP A 33 0.02 4.59 -19.58
N ARG A 34 -0.05 5.71 -20.33
CA ARG A 34 -0.70 5.75 -21.65
C ARG A 34 -0.03 4.81 -22.64
N ARG A 35 1.30 4.78 -22.61
CA ARG A 35 2.07 3.86 -23.46
C ARG A 35 1.84 2.41 -23.06
N PHE A 36 1.73 2.13 -21.77
CA PHE A 36 1.45 0.78 -21.28
C PHE A 36 0.09 0.29 -21.77
N ALA A 37 -0.97 1.08 -21.58
CA ALA A 37 -2.30 0.77 -22.10
C ALA A 37 -2.25 0.50 -23.62
N LEU A 38 -1.58 1.35 -24.39
CA LEU A 38 -1.47 1.14 -25.84
C LEU A 38 -0.78 -0.18 -26.23
N ASP A 39 0.32 -0.52 -25.56
CA ASP A 39 1.17 -1.65 -25.94
C ASP A 39 0.63 -3.00 -25.44
N TYR A 40 -0.06 -3.05 -24.30
CA TYR A 40 -0.40 -4.30 -23.61
C TYR A 40 -1.89 -4.57 -23.40
N THR A 41 -2.79 -3.62 -23.67
CA THR A 41 -4.22 -3.80 -23.40
C THR A 41 -5.07 -3.69 -24.66
N ASP A 42 -6.24 -4.29 -24.63
CA ASP A 42 -7.29 -4.10 -25.63
C ASP A 42 -8.20 -2.90 -25.27
N PRO A 43 -8.99 -2.37 -26.22
CA PRO A 43 -9.82 -1.17 -25.99
C PRO A 43 -10.87 -1.31 -24.89
N ASP A 44 -11.28 -2.53 -24.56
CA ASP A 44 -12.20 -2.84 -23.45
C ASP A 44 -11.53 -2.77 -22.07
N GLY A 45 -10.20 -2.68 -22.02
CA GLY A 45 -9.41 -2.63 -20.79
C GLY A 45 -8.76 -3.95 -20.39
N SER A 46 -9.08 -5.06 -21.08
CA SER A 46 -8.45 -6.36 -20.83
C SER A 46 -6.97 -6.35 -21.23
N LEU A 47 -6.17 -7.25 -20.64
CA LEU A 47 -4.79 -7.47 -21.07
C LEU A 47 -4.79 -8.29 -22.37
N ARG A 48 -3.81 -8.05 -23.25
CA ARG A 48 -3.63 -8.83 -24.49
C ARG A 48 -3.08 -10.23 -24.18
N TYR A 49 -3.93 -11.06 -23.61
CA TYR A 49 -3.66 -12.45 -23.28
C TYR A 49 -4.54 -13.36 -24.12
N ARG A 50 -3.93 -14.37 -24.73
CA ARG A 50 -4.60 -15.30 -25.67
C ARG A 50 -4.42 -16.77 -25.30
N ASP A 51 -3.77 -17.03 -24.16
CA ASP A 51 -3.56 -18.39 -23.64
C ASP A 51 -4.61 -18.70 -22.55
N ARG A 52 -4.44 -19.84 -21.87
CA ARG A 52 -5.32 -20.30 -20.78
C ARG A 52 -4.60 -20.23 -19.43
N LEU A 53 -5.39 -20.09 -18.36
CA LEU A 53 -4.93 -20.38 -17.00
C LEU A 53 -5.35 -21.80 -16.63
N THR A 54 -4.41 -22.62 -16.16
CA THR A 54 -4.64 -24.05 -15.86
C THR A 54 -4.67 -24.38 -14.38
N SER A 55 -4.22 -23.46 -13.52
CA SER A 55 -4.19 -23.64 -12.08
C SER A 55 -5.15 -22.68 -11.35
N ARG A 56 -5.10 -22.64 -10.03
CA ARG A 56 -5.82 -21.62 -9.24
C ARG A 56 -5.13 -20.26 -9.23
N ASP A 57 -3.85 -20.23 -9.60
CA ASP A 57 -2.94 -19.08 -9.58
C ASP A 57 -3.06 -18.23 -10.86
N GLY A 58 -2.68 -16.96 -10.76
CA GLY A 58 -2.52 -16.02 -11.87
C GLY A 58 -3.63 -14.98 -12.03
N ALA A 59 -4.62 -14.92 -11.14
CA ALA A 59 -5.65 -13.88 -11.20
C ALA A 59 -5.13 -12.51 -10.74
N ASP A 60 -4.31 -12.51 -9.68
CA ASP A 60 -3.59 -11.37 -9.13
C ASP A 60 -2.69 -10.71 -10.17
N ASP A 61 -1.91 -11.49 -10.92
CA ASP A 61 -1.01 -11.01 -11.98
C ASP A 61 -1.69 -10.07 -12.99
N PHE A 62 -3.00 -10.17 -13.19
CA PHE A 62 -3.76 -9.31 -14.11
C PHE A 62 -4.20 -7.99 -13.44
N TYR A 63 -4.57 -8.03 -12.16
CA TYR A 63 -4.97 -6.84 -11.39
C TYR A 63 -3.75 -6.01 -10.92
N GLU A 64 -2.67 -6.68 -10.53
CA GLU A 64 -1.40 -6.11 -10.08
C GLU A 64 -0.71 -5.23 -11.14
N VAL A 65 -1.09 -5.37 -12.41
CA VAL A 65 -0.58 -4.49 -13.46
C VAL A 65 -1.06 -3.04 -13.28
N PHE A 66 -2.24 -2.86 -12.68
CA PHE A 66 -2.92 -1.57 -12.59
C PHE A 66 -3.08 -1.06 -11.15
N PHE A 67 -2.67 -1.84 -10.13
CA PHE A 67 -3.00 -1.57 -8.72
C PHE A 67 -2.70 -0.14 -8.25
N ASN A 68 -1.59 0.44 -8.71
CA ASN A 68 -1.12 1.76 -8.31
C ASN A 68 -1.56 2.90 -9.25
N TRP A 69 -2.34 2.61 -10.30
CA TRP A 69 -2.83 3.65 -11.22
C TRP A 69 -3.85 4.58 -10.56
N PRO A 70 -4.85 4.10 -9.79
CA PRO A 70 -5.72 5.01 -9.07
C PRO A 70 -5.00 5.70 -7.90
N GLN A 71 -3.94 5.11 -7.34
CA GLN A 71 -3.08 5.78 -6.36
C GLN A 71 -2.36 6.99 -7.00
N LEU A 72 -1.83 6.86 -8.21
CA LEU A 72 -1.28 7.98 -8.97
C LEU A 72 -2.33 9.07 -9.22
N TYR A 73 -3.57 8.71 -9.55
CA TYR A 73 -4.67 9.68 -9.65
C TYR A 73 -4.90 10.41 -8.31
N LEU A 74 -4.98 9.67 -7.20
CA LEU A 74 -5.15 10.21 -5.84
C LEU A 74 -4.02 11.15 -5.41
N LEU A 75 -2.80 10.97 -5.95
CA LEU A 75 -1.64 11.83 -5.69
C LEU A 75 -1.67 13.15 -6.49
N GLY A 76 -2.42 13.21 -7.59
CA GLY A 76 -2.47 14.38 -8.48
C GLY A 76 -2.09 14.08 -9.94
N GLY A 77 -2.11 12.80 -10.34
CA GLY A 77 -1.99 12.37 -11.72
C GLY A 77 -3.11 12.90 -12.62
N ALA A 78 -3.02 12.59 -13.92
CA ALA A 78 -3.95 13.06 -14.94
C ALA A 78 -5.41 12.69 -14.61
N GLU A 79 -6.35 13.56 -14.98
CA GLU A 79 -7.77 13.40 -14.67
C GLU A 79 -8.37 12.13 -15.29
N ASP A 80 -8.01 11.84 -16.54
CA ASP A 80 -8.51 10.69 -17.31
C ASP A 80 -7.91 9.34 -16.88
N LEU A 81 -6.89 9.36 -16.00
CA LEU A 81 -6.30 8.15 -15.45
C LEU A 81 -7.28 7.35 -14.59
N LEU A 82 -8.18 8.02 -13.85
CA LEU A 82 -9.19 7.32 -13.06
C LEU A 82 -10.12 6.53 -13.98
N ALA A 83 -10.65 7.16 -15.03
CA ALA A 83 -11.51 6.49 -16.00
C ALA A 83 -10.78 5.33 -16.73
N ALA A 84 -9.48 5.49 -17.02
CA ALA A 84 -8.67 4.41 -17.55
C ALA A 84 -8.54 3.24 -16.56
N SER A 85 -8.26 3.53 -15.28
CA SER A 85 -8.13 2.52 -14.23
C SER A 85 -9.43 1.75 -14.01
N GLU A 86 -10.58 2.44 -14.02
CA GLU A 86 -11.91 1.80 -13.92
C GLU A 86 -12.19 0.88 -15.11
N ARG A 87 -11.85 1.31 -16.33
CA ARG A 87 -11.98 0.49 -17.53
C ARG A 87 -11.10 -0.76 -17.47
N HIS A 88 -9.85 -0.63 -17.03
CA HIS A 88 -8.95 -1.78 -16.87
C HIS A 88 -9.45 -2.76 -15.80
N TRP A 89 -9.99 -2.26 -14.68
CA TRP A 89 -10.63 -3.13 -13.71
C TRP A 89 -11.79 -3.91 -14.32
N GLU A 90 -12.68 -3.26 -15.08
CA GLU A 90 -13.82 -3.92 -15.74
C GLU A 90 -13.38 -4.96 -16.78
N GLY A 91 -12.48 -4.59 -17.69
CA GLY A 91 -11.98 -5.47 -18.74
C GLY A 91 -11.20 -6.67 -18.20
N VAL A 92 -10.35 -6.48 -17.18
CA VAL A 92 -9.64 -7.59 -16.52
C VAL A 92 -10.62 -8.51 -15.78
N THR A 93 -11.62 -7.95 -15.11
CA THR A 93 -12.62 -8.76 -14.39
C THR A 93 -13.45 -9.61 -15.34
N GLU A 94 -13.87 -9.07 -16.48
CA GLU A 94 -14.56 -9.84 -17.52
C GLU A 94 -13.63 -10.93 -18.09
N GLN A 95 -12.39 -10.57 -18.43
CA GLN A 95 -11.38 -11.52 -18.93
C GLN A 95 -11.13 -12.68 -17.96
N LEU A 96 -10.93 -12.41 -16.68
CA LEU A 96 -10.71 -13.46 -15.67
C LEU A 96 -11.97 -14.29 -15.39
N THR A 97 -13.16 -13.72 -15.61
CA THR A 97 -14.42 -14.48 -15.59
C THR A 97 -14.48 -15.46 -16.76
N GLU A 98 -14.11 -15.03 -17.97
CA GLU A 98 -14.04 -15.90 -19.15
C GLU A 98 -12.99 -17.01 -19.01
N LEU A 99 -11.87 -16.72 -18.33
CA LEU A 99 -10.84 -17.70 -17.98
C LEU A 99 -11.26 -18.64 -16.82
N GLY A 100 -12.43 -18.41 -16.21
CA GLY A 100 -12.98 -19.28 -15.16
C GLY A 100 -12.37 -19.09 -13.77
N MET A 101 -11.58 -18.01 -13.58
CA MET A 101 -10.93 -17.67 -12.31
C MET A 101 -11.91 -17.00 -11.34
N LEU A 102 -12.85 -16.22 -11.88
CA LEU A 102 -13.82 -15.45 -11.09
C LEU A 102 -15.23 -16.04 -11.20
N GLN A 103 -15.99 -15.85 -10.12
CA GLN A 103 -17.43 -16.02 -10.05
C GLN A 103 -18.01 -14.78 -9.35
N ASP A 104 -19.05 -14.19 -9.96
CA ASP A 104 -19.70 -12.96 -9.46
C ASP A 104 -18.71 -11.80 -9.24
N GLU A 105 -17.78 -11.60 -10.17
CA GLU A 105 -16.69 -10.61 -10.16
C GLU A 105 -15.63 -10.81 -9.05
N TYR A 106 -15.64 -11.95 -8.34
CA TYR A 106 -14.70 -12.22 -7.26
C TYR A 106 -14.01 -13.58 -7.46
N GLU A 107 -12.81 -13.74 -6.92
CA GLU A 107 -12.06 -15.00 -7.03
C GLU A 107 -12.83 -16.19 -6.46
N ARG A 108 -12.88 -17.29 -7.21
CA ARG A 108 -13.61 -18.50 -6.81
C ARG A 108 -13.06 -19.12 -5.53
N GLY A 109 -11.74 -19.10 -5.36
CA GLY A 109 -11.07 -19.63 -4.18
C GLY A 109 -9.56 -19.72 -4.36
N TYR A 110 -8.82 -18.80 -3.73
CA TYR A 110 -7.36 -18.73 -3.73
C TYR A 110 -6.85 -18.15 -2.39
N ASP A 111 -5.55 -18.14 -2.12
CA ASP A 111 -5.05 -17.64 -0.84
C ASP A 111 -5.12 -16.11 -0.73
N TRP A 112 -5.14 -15.62 0.51
CA TRP A 112 -5.21 -14.18 0.78
C TRP A 112 -3.91 -13.42 0.58
N PHE A 113 -2.77 -14.10 0.40
CA PHE A 113 -1.54 -13.44 0.00
C PHE A 113 -1.74 -12.83 -1.40
N HIS A 114 -2.24 -13.61 -2.35
CA HIS A 114 -2.53 -13.13 -3.71
C HIS A 114 -3.84 -12.37 -3.85
N GLN A 115 -4.93 -12.80 -3.17
CA GLN A 115 -6.17 -12.00 -3.21
C GLN A 115 -5.92 -10.59 -2.65
N GLY A 116 -5.08 -10.44 -1.63
CA GLY A 116 -4.69 -9.14 -1.11
C GLY A 116 -4.07 -8.23 -2.17
N GLU A 117 -3.18 -8.79 -3.00
CA GLU A 117 -2.54 -8.09 -4.12
C GLU A 117 -3.59 -7.66 -5.16
N SER A 118 -4.51 -8.56 -5.54
CA SER A 118 -5.66 -8.27 -6.42
C SER A 118 -6.51 -7.10 -5.90
N GLN A 119 -6.77 -7.05 -4.58
CA GLN A 119 -7.69 -6.08 -4.00
C GLN A 119 -7.15 -4.64 -3.97
N LEU A 120 -5.84 -4.42 -4.08
CA LEU A 120 -5.27 -3.06 -4.03
C LEU A 120 -5.86 -2.12 -5.08
N LEU A 121 -6.07 -2.62 -6.32
CA LEU A 121 -6.72 -1.86 -7.37
C LEU A 121 -8.12 -1.40 -6.93
N LEU A 122 -8.91 -2.30 -6.36
CA LEU A 122 -10.25 -1.98 -5.86
C LEU A 122 -10.21 -0.98 -4.71
N TYR A 123 -9.25 -1.08 -3.78
CA TYR A 123 -9.15 -0.18 -2.64
C TYR A 123 -8.84 1.25 -3.09
N PHE A 124 -7.88 1.44 -4.00
CA PHE A 124 -7.60 2.78 -4.52
C PHE A 124 -8.73 3.33 -5.38
N LEU A 125 -9.43 2.50 -6.15
CA LEU A 125 -10.65 2.89 -6.87
C LEU A 125 -11.76 3.31 -5.90
N SER A 126 -11.94 2.57 -4.80
CA SER A 126 -12.89 2.89 -3.72
C SER A 126 -12.55 4.22 -3.05
N MET A 127 -11.27 4.48 -2.81
CA MET A 127 -10.80 5.74 -2.24
C MET A 127 -10.94 6.93 -3.20
N ALA A 128 -10.77 6.69 -4.51
CA ALA A 128 -10.86 7.73 -5.54
C ALA A 128 -12.29 8.11 -5.92
N ARG A 129 -13.22 7.14 -5.93
CA ARG A 129 -14.62 7.34 -6.30
C ARG A 129 -15.60 6.48 -5.47
N PRO A 130 -15.77 6.78 -4.18
CA PRO A 130 -16.53 5.94 -3.24
C PRO A 130 -17.92 5.53 -3.73
N GLU A 131 -18.67 6.46 -4.32
CA GLU A 131 -20.05 6.28 -4.74
C GLU A 131 -20.20 5.23 -5.85
N ARG A 132 -19.20 5.10 -6.74
CA ARG A 132 -19.21 4.09 -7.81
C ARG A 132 -18.91 2.70 -7.27
N TRP A 133 -17.99 2.60 -6.30
CA TRP A 133 -17.39 1.33 -5.88
C TRP A 133 -18.04 0.72 -4.63
N THR A 134 -18.85 1.50 -3.89
CA THR A 134 -19.50 1.06 -2.64
C THR A 134 -20.27 -0.25 -2.78
N ALA A 135 -21.15 -0.38 -3.78
CA ALA A 135 -21.99 -1.57 -3.91
C ALA A 135 -21.17 -2.85 -4.11
N ARG A 136 -20.07 -2.75 -4.87
CA ARG A 136 -19.17 -3.88 -5.16
C ARG A 136 -18.30 -4.24 -3.95
N ALA A 137 -17.66 -3.25 -3.34
CA ALA A 137 -16.85 -3.46 -2.14
C ALA A 137 -17.67 -4.10 -1.00
N ARG A 138 -18.92 -3.68 -0.83
CA ARG A 138 -19.85 -4.32 0.12
C ARG A 138 -20.09 -5.79 -0.22
N ARG A 139 -20.48 -6.09 -1.47
CA ARG A 139 -20.71 -7.48 -1.91
C ARG A 139 -19.52 -8.39 -1.64
N PHE A 140 -18.30 -7.91 -1.88
CA PHE A 140 -17.09 -8.69 -1.63
C PHE A 140 -16.85 -8.88 -0.12
N ALA A 141 -17.01 -7.84 0.70
CA ALA A 141 -16.91 -7.98 2.15
C ALA A 141 -17.98 -8.93 2.74
N GLU A 142 -19.19 -8.96 2.18
CA GLU A 142 -20.25 -9.88 2.63
C GLU A 142 -19.88 -11.36 2.49
N LEU A 143 -18.94 -11.72 1.59
CA LEU A 143 -18.45 -13.09 1.47
C LEU A 143 -17.85 -13.61 2.79
N TYR A 144 -17.34 -12.70 3.63
CA TYR A 144 -16.74 -13.01 4.93
C TYR A 144 -17.65 -12.63 6.10
N VAL A 145 -18.37 -11.51 5.97
CA VAL A 145 -19.14 -10.94 7.08
C VAL A 145 -20.49 -11.64 7.28
N ASP A 146 -21.16 -12.04 6.19
CA ASP A 146 -22.43 -12.76 6.27
C ASP A 146 -22.16 -14.28 6.25
N PRO A 147 -22.43 -15.00 7.36
CA PRO A 147 -22.13 -16.43 7.46
C PRO A 147 -22.81 -17.30 6.40
N LYS A 148 -23.84 -16.81 5.71
CA LYS A 148 -24.52 -17.55 4.64
C LYS A 148 -23.59 -17.88 3.46
N HIS A 149 -22.54 -17.08 3.25
CA HIS A 149 -21.56 -17.31 2.19
C HIS A 149 -20.53 -18.40 2.55
N GLY A 150 -20.44 -18.77 3.83
CA GLY A 150 -19.70 -19.95 4.26
C GLY A 150 -18.18 -19.80 4.32
N ASN A 151 -17.61 -18.60 4.12
CA ASN A 151 -16.18 -18.38 4.34
C ASN A 151 -15.82 -18.20 5.81
N TYR A 152 -16.74 -17.68 6.65
CA TYR A 152 -16.48 -17.41 8.06
C TYR A 152 -17.26 -18.33 8.99
N ASP A 153 -16.60 -18.83 10.02
CA ASP A 153 -17.22 -19.53 11.14
C ASP A 153 -17.24 -18.62 12.39
N PRO A 154 -18.41 -18.10 12.78
CA PRO A 154 -18.52 -17.24 13.96
C PRO A 154 -18.38 -18.00 15.30
N GLU A 155 -18.55 -19.32 15.32
CA GLU A 155 -18.40 -20.11 16.57
C GLU A 155 -16.92 -20.18 16.97
N HIS A 156 -16.07 -20.58 16.02
CA HIS A 156 -14.63 -20.72 16.24
C HIS A 156 -13.84 -19.46 15.85
N ARG A 157 -14.49 -18.45 15.24
CA ARG A 157 -13.90 -17.17 14.82
C ARG A 157 -12.71 -17.38 13.89
N ILE A 158 -12.99 -18.07 12.77
CA ILE A 158 -12.01 -18.43 11.75
C ILE A 158 -12.58 -18.22 10.34
N VAL A 159 -11.69 -17.91 9.40
CA VAL A 159 -11.94 -18.17 7.98
C VAL A 159 -11.76 -19.67 7.74
N ARG A 160 -12.77 -20.33 7.19
CA ARG A 160 -12.91 -21.80 7.25
C ARG A 160 -11.92 -22.56 6.38
N ARG A 161 -11.30 -21.89 5.41
CA ARG A 161 -10.47 -22.49 4.38
C ARG A 161 -9.26 -21.60 4.07
N PRO A 162 -8.12 -22.19 3.68
CA PRO A 162 -6.94 -21.43 3.25
C PRO A 162 -7.14 -20.73 1.91
N HIS A 163 -7.97 -21.29 1.03
CA HIS A 163 -8.37 -20.68 -0.26
C HIS A 163 -9.87 -20.30 -0.22
N PRO A 164 -10.27 -19.27 0.54
CA PRO A 164 -11.66 -18.79 0.57
C PRO A 164 -12.01 -18.03 -0.72
N GLY A 165 -13.30 -17.85 -1.01
CA GLY A 165 -13.71 -17.13 -2.22
C GLY A 165 -15.22 -17.09 -2.44
N SER A 166 -15.63 -16.83 -3.68
CA SER A 166 -17.03 -16.82 -4.09
C SER A 166 -17.63 -18.20 -4.36
N ASP A 167 -16.81 -19.23 -4.54
CA ASP A 167 -17.24 -20.61 -4.79
C ASP A 167 -17.14 -21.46 -3.51
N PRO A 168 -18.26 -21.70 -2.79
CA PRO A 168 -18.25 -22.47 -1.54
C PRO A 168 -17.94 -23.96 -1.76
N GLU A 169 -18.03 -24.47 -3.00
CA GLU A 169 -17.75 -25.86 -3.36
C GLU A 169 -16.27 -26.11 -3.68
N ARG A 170 -15.50 -25.05 -4.02
CA ARG A 170 -14.05 -25.15 -4.28
C ARG A 170 -13.27 -25.36 -2.97
N ALA A 171 -12.99 -26.62 -2.64
CA ALA A 171 -12.30 -27.02 -1.41
C ALA A 171 -10.79 -27.24 -1.60
N GLY A 172 -10.02 -27.28 -0.51
CA GLY A 172 -8.57 -27.51 -0.55
C GLY A 172 -7.78 -26.32 -1.12
N VAL A 173 -6.51 -26.55 -1.46
CA VAL A 173 -5.57 -25.53 -1.98
C VAL A 173 -5.16 -25.75 -3.45
N PHE A 174 -5.68 -26.79 -4.09
CA PHE A 174 -5.43 -27.09 -5.51
C PHE A 174 -6.60 -27.87 -6.12
N ASP A 175 -6.70 -27.81 -7.45
CA ASP A 175 -7.64 -28.62 -8.22
C ASP A 175 -6.90 -29.86 -8.77
N GLY A 176 -7.41 -31.06 -8.52
CA GLY A 176 -6.83 -32.33 -9.00
C GLY A 176 -6.24 -33.22 -7.90
N ASP A 177 -5.29 -34.07 -8.29
CA ASP A 177 -4.73 -35.13 -7.43
C ASP A 177 -3.58 -34.65 -6.53
N SER A 178 -2.80 -33.66 -6.98
CA SER A 178 -1.66 -33.09 -6.26
C SER A 178 -1.50 -31.60 -6.53
N TYR A 179 -0.94 -30.86 -5.57
CA TYR A 179 -0.54 -29.47 -5.75
C TYR A 179 0.50 -29.34 -6.87
N PRO A 180 0.35 -28.39 -7.81
CA PRO A 180 1.20 -28.27 -8.99
C PRO A 180 2.55 -27.62 -8.68
N TRP A 181 3.29 -28.16 -7.71
CA TRP A 181 4.60 -27.64 -7.28
C TRP A 181 5.70 -27.98 -8.30
N LEU A 182 6.33 -26.96 -8.85
CA LEU A 182 7.37 -27.08 -9.86
C LEU A 182 8.73 -27.42 -9.24
N PRO A 183 9.62 -28.12 -9.96
CA PRO A 183 10.97 -28.42 -9.47
C PRO A 183 11.76 -27.19 -9.03
N GLN A 184 11.60 -26.05 -9.71
CA GLN A 184 12.25 -24.79 -9.35
C GLN A 184 11.72 -24.24 -8.02
N GLU A 185 10.43 -24.38 -7.74
CA GLU A 185 9.84 -23.98 -6.46
C GLU A 185 10.28 -24.90 -5.33
N ALA A 186 10.42 -26.19 -5.61
CA ALA A 186 11.00 -27.15 -4.66
C ALA A 186 12.48 -26.84 -4.35
N GLU A 187 13.27 -26.44 -5.35
CA GLU A 187 14.65 -25.99 -5.13
C GLU A 187 14.72 -24.70 -4.31
N MET A 188 13.81 -23.75 -4.59
CA MET A 188 13.79 -22.44 -3.96
C MET A 188 13.27 -22.47 -2.52
N TYR A 189 12.16 -23.18 -2.27
CA TYR A 189 11.45 -23.14 -1.00
C TYR A 189 11.45 -24.48 -0.27
N GLY A 190 11.85 -25.58 -0.91
CA GLY A 190 11.67 -26.92 -0.37
C GLY A 190 10.22 -27.41 -0.46
N HIS A 191 9.92 -28.45 0.31
CA HIS A 191 8.59 -29.06 0.38
C HIS A 191 7.83 -28.67 1.66
N PRO A 192 6.50 -28.57 1.60
CA PRO A 192 5.67 -28.40 2.79
C PRO A 192 5.63 -29.70 3.61
N LEU A 193 5.11 -29.62 4.84
CA LEU A 193 4.82 -30.79 5.69
C LEU A 193 6.01 -31.76 5.85
N THR A 194 7.23 -31.24 5.99
CA THR A 194 8.47 -32.04 5.94
C THR A 194 8.51 -33.18 6.97
N TRP A 195 7.82 -33.06 8.10
CA TRP A 195 7.74 -34.07 9.15
C TRP A 195 6.87 -35.30 8.79
N VAL A 196 6.07 -35.23 7.72
CA VAL A 196 5.22 -36.34 7.27
C VAL A 196 6.06 -37.53 6.81
N LEU A 197 7.23 -37.27 6.23
CA LEU A 197 8.14 -38.31 5.79
C LEU A 197 9.08 -38.70 6.93
N PRO A 198 9.35 -40.00 7.15
CA PRO A 198 10.36 -40.43 8.12
C PRO A 198 11.73 -39.84 7.79
N ALA A 199 12.51 -39.52 8.82
CA ALA A 199 13.88 -39.03 8.64
C ALA A 199 14.71 -40.00 7.77
N GLY A 200 15.28 -39.48 6.67
CA GLY A 200 16.08 -40.26 5.72
C GLY A 200 15.28 -41.11 4.73
N ALA A 201 13.96 -40.96 4.66
CA ALA A 201 13.16 -41.55 3.58
C ALA A 201 13.61 -41.01 2.22
N PRO A 202 13.57 -41.82 1.14
CA PRO A 202 13.85 -41.33 -0.20
C PRO A 202 12.79 -40.31 -0.63
N GLU A 203 13.20 -39.32 -1.42
CA GLU A 203 12.28 -38.32 -1.96
C GLU A 203 11.22 -39.03 -2.82
N PRO A 204 9.92 -38.82 -2.57
CA PRO A 204 8.87 -39.39 -3.39
C PRO A 204 8.93 -38.85 -4.83
N GLU A 205 8.43 -39.62 -5.79
CA GLU A 205 8.17 -39.10 -7.13
C GLU A 205 7.16 -37.92 -7.05
N PRO A 206 7.37 -36.78 -7.73
CA PRO A 206 6.58 -35.56 -7.53
C PRO A 206 5.05 -35.76 -7.59
N GLY A 207 4.55 -36.55 -8.54
CA GLY A 207 3.12 -36.82 -8.67
C GLY A 207 2.52 -37.77 -7.63
N ASN A 208 3.35 -38.37 -6.77
CA ASN A 208 2.96 -39.29 -5.70
C ASN A 208 3.45 -38.82 -4.32
N ASP A 209 3.92 -37.58 -4.20
CA ASP A 209 4.39 -37.04 -2.95
C ASP A 209 3.21 -36.76 -2.01
N PRO A 210 3.07 -37.49 -0.87
CA PRO A 210 1.96 -37.25 0.05
C PRO A 210 1.95 -35.83 0.61
N ARG A 211 3.11 -35.15 0.68
CA ARG A 211 3.23 -33.74 1.13
C ARG A 211 2.54 -32.76 0.19
N LEU A 212 2.36 -33.12 -1.08
CA LEU A 212 1.69 -32.31 -2.11
C LEU A 212 0.29 -32.85 -2.46
N GLY A 213 -0.05 -34.08 -2.05
CA GLY A 213 -1.33 -34.71 -2.29
C GLY A 213 -2.17 -34.83 -1.02
N GLU A 214 -2.31 -36.06 -0.52
CA GLU A 214 -3.25 -36.40 0.55
C GLU A 214 -3.00 -35.65 1.87
N GLU A 215 -1.75 -35.53 2.30
CA GLU A 215 -1.45 -34.86 3.58
C GLU A 215 -1.64 -33.34 3.47
N MET A 216 -1.38 -32.74 2.30
CA MET A 216 -1.72 -31.35 2.05
C MET A 216 -3.22 -31.12 2.12
N ARG A 217 -4.04 -31.96 1.45
CA ARG A 217 -5.51 -31.84 1.52
C ARG A 217 -6.02 -31.94 2.95
N ARG A 218 -5.47 -32.87 3.73
CA ARG A 218 -5.89 -33.11 5.11
C ARG A 218 -5.46 -32.02 6.08
N ARG A 219 -4.23 -31.49 5.95
CA ARG A 219 -3.64 -30.61 6.98
C ARG A 219 -3.63 -29.14 6.57
N ALA A 220 -3.31 -28.85 5.32
CA ALA A 220 -3.20 -27.49 4.79
C ALA A 220 -4.34 -27.14 3.81
N GLY A 221 -5.36 -27.98 3.68
CA GLY A 221 -6.52 -27.78 2.80
C GLY A 221 -7.79 -27.30 3.50
N VAL A 222 -7.79 -27.23 4.83
CA VAL A 222 -8.96 -26.90 5.67
C VAL A 222 -8.54 -26.08 6.88
N GLY A 223 -9.48 -25.33 7.46
CA GLY A 223 -9.19 -24.44 8.58
C GLY A 223 -8.61 -23.10 8.13
N ASP A 224 -8.16 -22.33 9.10
CA ASP A 224 -7.65 -20.98 8.90
C ASP A 224 -6.12 -20.96 8.79
N THR A 225 -5.60 -19.97 8.07
CA THR A 225 -4.17 -19.70 7.97
C THR A 225 -3.88 -18.24 8.25
N ALA A 226 -2.67 -17.93 8.71
CA ALA A 226 -2.32 -16.55 9.08
C ALA A 226 -2.49 -15.55 7.93
N VAL A 227 -2.31 -15.96 6.67
CA VAL A 227 -2.49 -15.07 5.51
C VAL A 227 -3.93 -14.60 5.33
N ASN A 228 -4.93 -15.36 5.80
CA ASN A 228 -6.33 -14.93 5.79
C ASN A 228 -6.58 -13.69 6.65
N LEU A 229 -5.66 -13.28 7.53
CA LEU A 229 -5.74 -12.00 8.24
C LEU A 229 -5.85 -10.81 7.29
N ALA A 230 -5.26 -10.88 6.09
CA ALA A 230 -5.35 -9.81 5.09
C ALA A 230 -6.80 -9.50 4.64
N SER A 231 -7.74 -10.46 4.81
CA SER A 231 -9.18 -10.23 4.56
C SER A 231 -9.78 -9.10 5.38
N ALA A 232 -9.18 -8.76 6.52
CA ALA A 232 -9.57 -7.60 7.32
C ALA A 232 -9.43 -6.29 6.54
N GLY A 233 -8.50 -6.19 5.58
CA GLY A 233 -8.38 -5.04 4.68
C GLY A 233 -9.64 -4.85 3.82
N LEU A 234 -10.21 -5.94 3.28
CA LEU A 234 -11.42 -5.90 2.45
C LEU A 234 -12.63 -5.43 3.25
N VAL A 235 -12.78 -5.98 4.46
CA VAL A 235 -13.87 -5.59 5.37
C VAL A 235 -13.67 -4.16 5.88
N PHE A 236 -12.42 -3.72 6.10
CA PHE A 236 -12.13 -2.34 6.47
C PHE A 236 -12.43 -1.36 5.34
N ASN A 237 -12.14 -1.71 4.08
CA ASN A 237 -12.56 -0.91 2.93
C ASN A 237 -14.09 -0.70 2.90
N ALA A 238 -14.87 -1.76 3.15
CA ALA A 238 -16.33 -1.64 3.26
C ALA A 238 -16.78 -0.77 4.45
N PHE A 239 -16.07 -0.82 5.58
CA PHE A 239 -16.30 0.09 6.70
C PHE A 239 -16.01 1.55 6.34
N LEU A 240 -14.90 1.86 5.65
CA LEU A 240 -14.57 3.23 5.22
C LEU A 240 -15.62 3.83 4.28
N LEU A 241 -16.24 2.99 3.44
CA LEU A 241 -17.29 3.37 2.50
C LEU A 241 -18.65 3.60 3.18
N THR A 242 -18.96 2.86 4.24
CA THR A 242 -20.34 2.77 4.77
C THR A 242 -20.51 3.25 6.21
N GLY A 243 -19.47 3.15 7.02
CA GLY A 243 -19.53 3.33 8.48
C GLY A 243 -20.38 2.29 9.21
N GLU A 244 -20.78 1.19 8.57
CA GLU A 244 -21.67 0.19 9.17
C GLU A 244 -20.99 -0.60 10.30
N GLN A 245 -21.65 -0.66 11.47
CA GLN A 245 -21.10 -1.26 12.69
C GLN A 245 -20.74 -2.76 12.53
N ARG A 246 -21.50 -3.51 11.73
CA ARG A 246 -21.25 -4.95 11.51
C ARG A 246 -19.87 -5.25 10.91
N TYR A 247 -19.33 -4.36 10.07
CA TYR A 247 -17.98 -4.52 9.53
C TYR A 247 -16.92 -4.31 10.62
N ARG A 248 -17.12 -3.29 11.47
CA ARG A 248 -16.29 -3.08 12.66
C ARG A 248 -16.35 -4.28 13.61
N ASP A 249 -17.54 -4.81 13.88
CA ASP A 249 -17.72 -5.93 14.80
C ASP A 249 -17.01 -7.19 14.29
N TRP A 250 -17.14 -7.50 12.99
CA TRP A 250 -16.45 -8.62 12.37
C TRP A 250 -14.92 -8.49 12.46
N ILE A 251 -14.36 -7.33 12.13
CA ILE A 251 -12.91 -7.08 12.25
C ILE A 251 -12.46 -7.26 13.70
N THR A 252 -13.20 -6.66 14.65
CA THR A 252 -12.89 -6.72 16.08
C THR A 252 -12.86 -8.15 16.59
N GLU A 253 -13.84 -8.97 16.19
CA GLU A 253 -13.97 -10.37 16.58
C GLU A 253 -12.88 -11.26 15.96
N TYR A 254 -12.74 -11.19 14.64
CA TYR A 254 -11.83 -12.05 13.89
C TYR A 254 -10.36 -11.76 14.24
N VAL A 255 -9.95 -10.49 14.17
CA VAL A 255 -8.58 -10.08 14.50
C VAL A 255 -8.33 -10.27 16.00
N GLY A 256 -9.34 -10.03 16.85
CA GLY A 256 -9.25 -10.28 18.29
C GLY A 256 -8.99 -11.75 18.63
N ALA A 257 -9.59 -12.68 17.88
CA ALA A 257 -9.35 -14.11 18.05
C ALA A 257 -7.90 -14.49 17.69
N TRP A 258 -7.37 -13.97 16.58
CA TRP A 258 -5.97 -14.18 16.19
C TRP A 258 -4.97 -13.57 17.18
N ARG A 259 -5.24 -12.36 17.69
CA ARG A 259 -4.45 -11.76 18.77
C ARG A 259 -4.43 -12.65 20.02
N ALA A 260 -5.57 -13.22 20.42
CA ALA A 260 -5.63 -14.13 21.56
C ALA A 260 -4.85 -15.43 21.31
N ARG A 261 -4.89 -15.97 20.09
CA ARG A 261 -4.10 -17.15 19.69
C ARG A 261 -2.59 -16.86 19.73
N ALA A 262 -2.16 -15.70 19.21
CA ALA A 262 -0.76 -15.27 19.29
C ALA A 262 -0.31 -15.11 20.74
N ALA A 263 -1.10 -14.46 21.59
CA ALA A 263 -0.78 -14.31 23.02
C ALA A 263 -0.68 -15.66 23.75
N ALA A 264 -1.51 -16.65 23.38
CA ALA A 264 -1.43 -18.01 23.91
C ALA A 264 -0.24 -18.82 23.37
N ASN A 265 0.41 -18.34 22.32
CA ASN A 265 1.56 -18.94 21.65
C ASN A 265 2.81 -18.04 21.82
N ASP A 266 3.02 -17.56 23.06
CA ASP A 266 4.17 -16.73 23.46
C ASP A 266 4.39 -15.44 22.63
N GLY A 267 3.31 -14.91 22.05
CA GLY A 267 3.32 -13.72 21.21
C GLY A 267 3.64 -13.99 19.73
N ILE A 268 4.01 -15.23 19.38
CA ILE A 268 4.24 -15.64 18.00
C ILE A 268 2.89 -15.98 17.37
N ILE A 269 2.59 -15.39 16.21
CA ILE A 269 1.36 -15.66 15.47
C ILE A 269 1.42 -17.10 14.95
N PRO A 270 0.51 -18.01 15.34
CA PRO A 270 0.44 -19.33 14.71
C PRO A 270 0.08 -19.19 13.22
N ASP A 271 0.42 -20.17 12.38
CA ASP A 271 0.08 -20.10 10.94
C ASP A 271 -1.07 -21.02 10.52
N ASN A 272 -1.62 -21.79 11.46
CA ASN A 272 -2.70 -22.74 11.19
C ASN A 272 -3.67 -22.88 12.36
N VAL A 273 -4.97 -22.93 12.06
CA VAL A 273 -6.05 -23.19 13.01
C VAL A 273 -6.99 -24.23 12.40
N ALA A 274 -7.21 -25.34 13.11
CA ALA A 274 -8.11 -26.39 12.66
C ALA A 274 -9.59 -25.93 12.64
N PRO A 275 -10.48 -26.64 11.92
CA PRO A 275 -11.91 -26.28 11.86
C PRO A 275 -12.64 -26.20 13.20
N ASP A 276 -12.12 -26.83 14.26
CA ASP A 276 -12.64 -26.75 15.62
C ASP A 276 -12.03 -25.61 16.45
N GLY A 277 -11.27 -24.71 15.82
CA GLY A 277 -10.60 -23.58 16.45
C GLY A 277 -9.26 -23.91 17.12
N THR A 278 -8.80 -25.17 17.08
CA THR A 278 -7.54 -25.59 17.72
C THR A 278 -6.33 -25.24 16.87
N VAL A 279 -5.43 -24.41 17.42
CA VAL A 279 -4.10 -24.13 16.82
C VAL A 279 -3.30 -25.44 16.75
N GLY A 280 -2.74 -25.77 15.59
CA GLY A 280 -1.95 -26.99 15.42
C GLY A 280 -2.76 -28.30 15.43
N GLY A 281 -4.10 -28.24 15.48
CA GLY A 281 -4.96 -29.42 15.65
C GLY A 281 -4.78 -30.49 14.56
N LEU A 282 -4.45 -30.07 13.33
CA LEU A 282 -4.16 -30.97 12.20
C LEU A 282 -2.66 -31.12 11.92
N HIS A 283 -1.80 -30.45 12.70
CA HIS A 283 -0.34 -30.41 12.53
C HIS A 283 0.40 -31.05 13.71
N GLU A 284 -0.26 -31.99 14.42
CA GLU A 284 0.31 -32.71 15.58
C GLU A 284 0.76 -31.76 16.71
N GLY A 285 0.02 -30.66 16.90
CA GLY A 285 0.31 -29.64 17.90
C GLY A 285 1.33 -28.59 17.47
N ARG A 286 1.85 -28.66 16.23
CA ARG A 286 2.72 -27.60 15.69
C ARG A 286 1.88 -26.36 15.38
N TRP A 287 2.26 -25.22 15.98
CA TRP A 287 1.67 -23.91 15.68
C TRP A 287 2.11 -23.36 14.31
N TYR A 288 3.09 -24.00 13.68
CA TYR A 288 3.54 -23.77 12.31
C TYR A 288 3.18 -24.95 11.38
N GLY A 289 3.23 -24.74 10.07
CA GLY A 289 2.97 -25.78 9.07
C GLY A 289 1.88 -25.46 8.06
N GLY A 290 1.15 -24.37 8.25
CA GLY A 290 0.05 -23.94 7.39
C GLY A 290 0.48 -23.45 6.00
N HIS A 291 -0.50 -23.33 5.09
CA HIS A 291 -0.31 -22.77 3.75
C HIS A 291 0.13 -21.31 3.84
N TYR A 292 1.21 -20.94 3.14
CA TYR A 292 1.87 -19.63 3.25
C TYR A 292 2.27 -19.27 4.70
N GLY A 293 2.59 -20.31 5.48
CA GLY A 293 2.97 -20.23 6.88
C GLY A 293 4.48 -20.17 7.10
N TRP A 294 4.88 -20.29 8.36
CA TRP A 294 6.27 -20.21 8.82
C TRP A 294 7.17 -21.24 8.17
N SER A 295 6.66 -22.44 7.91
CA SER A 295 7.47 -23.49 7.30
C SER A 295 7.53 -23.41 5.80
N TRP A 296 6.52 -22.86 5.10
CA TRP A 296 6.43 -22.91 3.63
C TRP A 296 5.35 -21.98 3.03
N PRO A 297 5.59 -21.36 1.87
CA PRO A 297 6.90 -21.21 1.23
C PRO A 297 7.68 -20.01 1.80
N HIS A 298 6.99 -19.01 2.38
CA HIS A 298 7.55 -17.67 2.60
C HIS A 298 7.75 -17.24 4.07
N GLY A 299 7.00 -17.81 5.02
CA GLY A 299 7.06 -17.43 6.43
C GLY A 299 6.75 -15.96 6.70
N TRP A 300 7.64 -15.24 7.37
CA TRP A 300 7.47 -13.84 7.78
C TRP A 300 7.09 -12.92 6.63
N LEU A 301 7.60 -13.16 5.42
CA LEU A 301 7.27 -12.37 4.23
C LEU A 301 5.77 -12.43 3.88
N SER A 302 5.05 -13.47 4.29
CA SER A 302 3.59 -13.58 4.10
C SER A 302 2.82 -13.29 5.40
N ILE A 303 3.28 -13.79 6.54
CA ILE A 303 2.59 -13.65 7.83
C ILE A 303 2.64 -12.20 8.32
N GLY A 304 3.82 -11.56 8.27
CA GLY A 304 4.03 -10.21 8.78
C GLY A 304 3.09 -9.20 8.12
N PRO A 305 3.09 -9.08 6.77
CA PRO A 305 2.17 -8.21 6.05
C PRO A 305 0.70 -8.48 6.34
N ALA A 306 0.22 -9.73 6.27
CA ALA A 306 -1.18 -10.06 6.52
C ALA A 306 -1.62 -9.69 7.95
N ALA A 307 -0.77 -9.97 8.94
CA ALA A 307 -1.03 -9.63 10.32
C ALA A 307 -1.02 -8.11 10.56
N ALA A 308 -0.12 -7.38 9.90
CA ALA A 308 -0.06 -5.92 9.97
C ALA A 308 -1.33 -5.29 9.37
N VAL A 309 -1.79 -5.76 8.20
CA VAL A 309 -3.06 -5.31 7.59
C VAL A 309 -4.22 -5.47 8.58
N ALA A 310 -4.35 -6.64 9.20
CA ALA A 310 -5.39 -6.91 10.18
C ALA A 310 -5.28 -6.06 11.45
N ALA A 311 -4.08 -5.93 12.01
CA ALA A 311 -3.85 -5.15 13.22
C ALA A 311 -4.15 -3.66 13.01
N LEU A 312 -3.73 -3.10 11.86
CA LEU A 312 -4.00 -1.71 11.49
C LEU A 312 -5.49 -1.47 11.26
N ALA A 313 -6.17 -2.37 10.54
CA ALA A 313 -7.62 -2.30 10.35
C ALA A 313 -8.36 -2.33 11.70
N ALA A 314 -8.01 -3.28 12.58
CA ALA A 314 -8.63 -3.40 13.90
C ALA A 314 -8.36 -2.18 14.77
N SER A 315 -7.13 -1.66 14.79
CA SER A 315 -6.78 -0.44 15.52
C SER A 315 -7.59 0.76 15.03
N GLN A 316 -7.74 0.94 13.73
CA GLN A 316 -8.50 2.06 13.15
C GLN A 316 -10.00 2.00 13.45
N VAL A 317 -10.62 0.81 13.37
CA VAL A 317 -12.08 0.71 13.62
C VAL A 317 -12.42 0.73 15.11
N THR A 318 -11.50 0.31 15.98
CA THR A 318 -11.74 0.24 17.44
C THR A 318 -11.25 1.47 18.20
N GLY A 319 -10.18 2.12 17.71
CA GLY A 319 -9.39 3.09 18.48
C GLY A 319 -8.46 2.45 19.52
N ASP A 320 -8.33 1.11 19.52
CA ASP A 320 -7.47 0.36 20.45
C ASP A 320 -6.15 -0.02 19.75
N GLU A 321 -5.06 0.62 20.13
CA GLU A 321 -3.73 0.35 19.58
C GLU A 321 -3.12 -0.97 20.09
N SER A 322 -3.71 -1.61 21.10
CA SER A 322 -3.21 -2.90 21.60
C SER A 322 -3.42 -4.05 20.60
N TYR A 323 -4.16 -3.83 19.51
CA TYR A 323 -4.19 -4.74 18.36
C TYR A 323 -2.85 -4.85 17.63
N LEU A 324 -2.00 -3.82 17.68
CA LEU A 324 -0.65 -3.85 17.10
C LEU A 324 0.27 -4.86 17.80
N ASP A 325 -0.03 -5.19 19.06
CA ASP A 325 0.69 -6.21 19.84
C ASP A 325 0.40 -7.64 19.37
N MET A 326 -0.48 -7.83 18.37
CA MET A 326 -0.55 -9.09 17.62
C MET A 326 0.72 -9.31 16.77
N VAL A 327 1.35 -8.21 16.31
CA VAL A 327 2.46 -8.25 15.34
C VAL A 327 3.81 -8.03 16.01
N ARG A 328 3.90 -7.05 16.93
CA ARG A 328 5.16 -6.63 17.56
C ARG A 328 5.96 -7.78 18.20
N PRO A 329 5.36 -8.69 19.00
CA PRO A 329 6.15 -9.76 19.61
C PRO A 329 6.73 -10.75 18.60
N ALA A 330 5.99 -11.09 17.54
CA ALA A 330 6.51 -11.94 16.47
C ALA A 330 7.64 -11.26 15.69
N LEU A 331 7.52 -9.95 15.43
CA LEU A 331 8.58 -9.14 14.84
C LEU A 331 9.83 -9.13 15.75
N ASP A 332 9.67 -8.89 17.05
CA ASP A 332 10.76 -8.88 18.02
C ASP A 332 11.45 -10.26 18.12
N GLU A 333 10.67 -11.35 18.06
CA GLU A 333 11.21 -12.71 18.03
C GLU A 333 12.08 -12.92 16.79
N VAL A 334 11.58 -12.58 15.59
CA VAL A 334 12.35 -12.67 14.34
C VAL A 334 13.64 -11.85 14.40
N ILE A 335 13.59 -10.62 14.92
CA ILE A 335 14.76 -9.76 15.11
C ILE A 335 15.74 -10.36 16.13
N SER A 336 15.25 -11.03 17.19
CA SER A 336 16.11 -11.60 18.24
C SER A 336 17.02 -12.73 17.72
N HIS A 337 16.62 -13.40 16.64
CA HIS A 337 17.43 -14.42 15.96
C HIS A 337 18.35 -13.86 14.89
N ALA A 338 18.45 -12.54 14.76
CA ALA A 338 19.24 -11.93 13.70
C ALA A 338 20.73 -12.32 13.76
N LYS A 339 21.34 -12.39 12.56
CA LYS A 339 22.75 -12.71 12.36
C LYS A 339 23.36 -11.69 11.40
N THR A 340 24.57 -11.23 11.69
CA THR A 340 25.35 -10.43 10.75
C THR A 340 26.19 -11.37 9.89
N MET A 341 25.90 -11.42 8.58
CA MET A 341 26.64 -12.23 7.62
C MET A 341 26.57 -11.61 6.22
N PRO A 342 27.51 -11.94 5.30
CA PRO A 342 27.34 -11.68 3.88
C PRO A 342 26.11 -12.42 3.33
N PHE A 343 25.41 -11.83 2.36
CA PHE A 343 24.28 -12.51 1.72
C PHE A 343 24.71 -13.78 0.97
N THR A 344 25.96 -13.84 0.50
CA THR A 344 26.54 -15.04 -0.13
C THR A 344 26.64 -16.25 0.79
N GLU A 345 26.55 -16.06 2.11
CA GLU A 345 26.55 -17.13 3.12
C GLU A 345 25.13 -17.49 3.62
N ALA A 346 24.11 -16.68 3.27
CA ALA A 346 22.75 -16.86 3.72
C ALA A 346 22.03 -18.00 2.98
N ASP A 347 21.20 -18.75 3.72
CA ASP A 347 20.31 -19.81 3.19
C ASP A 347 18.99 -19.26 2.62
N SER A 348 19.03 -18.01 2.13
CA SER A 348 17.86 -17.28 1.65
C SER A 348 17.20 -17.96 0.46
N SER A 349 15.88 -18.15 0.52
CA SER A 349 15.01 -18.55 -0.59
C SER A 349 14.84 -17.42 -1.62
N LEU A 350 15.07 -16.16 -1.23
CA LEU A 350 14.81 -14.96 -2.04
C LEU A 350 16.06 -14.46 -2.80
N GLN A 351 16.82 -15.40 -3.38
CA GLN A 351 18.07 -15.10 -4.08
C GLN A 351 17.91 -14.06 -5.21
N SER A 352 16.84 -14.17 -6.00
CA SER A 352 16.58 -13.28 -7.13
C SER A 352 16.32 -11.83 -6.69
N ARG A 353 15.61 -11.64 -5.57
CA ARG A 353 15.33 -10.34 -4.97
C ARG A 353 16.61 -9.68 -4.48
N TRP A 354 17.31 -10.32 -3.54
CA TRP A 354 18.43 -9.69 -2.84
C TRP A 354 19.66 -9.49 -3.71
N ARG A 355 19.89 -10.32 -4.73
CA ARG A 355 20.96 -10.07 -5.72
C ARG A 355 20.77 -8.76 -6.48
N VAL A 356 19.54 -8.35 -6.72
CA VAL A 356 19.23 -7.07 -7.37
C VAL A 356 19.29 -5.93 -6.35
N GLU A 357 18.67 -6.10 -5.18
CA GLU A 357 18.57 -5.04 -4.16
C GLU A 357 19.91 -4.71 -3.48
N LEU A 358 20.75 -5.72 -3.21
CA LEU A 358 22.09 -5.51 -2.62
C LEU A 358 23.15 -5.23 -3.69
N ALA A 359 22.92 -5.62 -4.94
CA ALA A 359 23.80 -5.40 -6.08
C ALA A 359 25.29 -5.72 -5.77
N GLY A 360 26.15 -4.69 -5.67
CA GLY A 360 27.59 -4.84 -5.41
C GLY A 360 27.96 -5.17 -3.97
N GLU A 361 26.99 -5.27 -3.06
CA GLU A 361 27.20 -5.43 -1.61
C GLU A 361 26.89 -6.84 -1.10
N LEU A 362 26.80 -7.84 -1.98
CA LEU A 362 26.46 -9.22 -1.59
C LEU A 362 27.46 -9.84 -0.61
N ASP A 363 28.73 -9.42 -0.68
CA ASP A 363 29.80 -9.87 0.21
C ASP A 363 29.96 -8.99 1.47
N THR A 364 29.18 -7.89 1.57
CA THR A 364 29.19 -7.02 2.75
C THR A 364 28.36 -7.67 3.86
N PRO A 365 28.92 -7.91 5.06
CA PRO A 365 28.13 -8.42 6.17
C PRO A 365 27.06 -7.43 6.60
N VAL A 366 25.80 -7.84 6.53
CA VAL A 366 24.63 -7.05 6.96
C VAL A 366 23.73 -7.89 7.87
N LEU A 367 22.83 -7.21 8.59
CA LEU A 367 21.86 -7.89 9.45
C LEU A 367 20.88 -8.73 8.63
N HIS A 368 20.79 -10.01 8.93
CA HIS A 368 19.81 -10.94 8.39
C HIS A 368 18.94 -11.49 9.50
N VAL A 369 17.64 -11.62 9.26
CA VAL A 369 16.67 -12.25 10.16
C VAL A 369 16.10 -13.51 9.50
N PRO A 370 15.72 -14.54 10.27
CA PRO A 370 15.07 -15.70 9.69
C PRO A 370 13.63 -15.37 9.28
N PHE A 371 13.26 -15.71 8.04
CA PHE A 371 11.87 -15.60 7.63
C PHE A 371 11.06 -16.84 7.96
N ARG A 372 11.69 -18.01 8.13
CA ARG A 372 10.98 -19.29 8.22
C ARG A 372 11.36 -20.08 9.47
N HIS A 373 10.45 -20.96 9.89
CA HIS A 373 10.60 -21.83 11.05
C HIS A 373 10.07 -23.24 10.76
N LYS A 374 10.77 -24.26 11.26
CA LYS A 374 10.39 -25.68 11.18
C LYS A 374 10.90 -26.45 12.40
N ASP A 375 10.75 -27.77 12.43
CA ASP A 375 11.18 -28.63 13.54
C ASP A 375 12.67 -28.43 13.92
N GLU A 376 13.55 -28.13 12.96
CA GLU A 376 14.98 -27.86 13.22
C GLU A 376 15.28 -26.41 13.69
N GLY A 377 14.27 -25.55 13.78
CA GLY A 377 14.37 -24.15 14.22
C GLY A 377 14.25 -23.13 13.09
N TRP A 378 14.77 -21.93 13.36
CA TRP A 378 14.74 -20.76 12.47
C TRP A 378 15.74 -20.85 11.32
N PHE A 379 15.28 -20.62 10.09
CA PHE A 379 16.05 -20.72 8.85
C PHE A 379 15.57 -19.70 7.81
N ASP A 380 16.15 -19.72 6.60
CA ASP A 380 15.86 -18.76 5.53
C ASP A 380 16.20 -17.32 5.98
N TYR A 381 17.49 -17.09 6.23
CA TYR A 381 18.00 -15.81 6.71
C TYR A 381 18.05 -14.78 5.57
N ASN A 382 17.38 -13.65 5.77
CA ASN A 382 17.21 -12.59 4.77
C ASN A 382 17.49 -11.22 5.38
N PRO A 383 17.97 -10.23 4.62
CA PRO A 383 17.90 -8.84 5.04
C PRO A 383 16.48 -8.45 5.48
N MET A 384 16.36 -7.61 6.51
CA MET A 384 15.06 -7.23 7.06
C MET A 384 14.26 -6.37 6.07
N VAL A 385 13.07 -6.82 5.69
CA VAL A 385 12.09 -6.02 4.93
C VAL A 385 11.37 -5.06 5.88
N LEU A 386 11.36 -3.78 5.57
CA LEU A 386 10.89 -2.74 6.50
C LEU A 386 9.41 -2.35 6.37
N SER A 387 8.67 -2.91 5.42
CA SER A 387 7.25 -2.56 5.21
C SER A 387 6.40 -2.70 6.48
N VAL A 388 6.56 -3.79 7.23
CA VAL A 388 5.85 -4.03 8.51
C VAL A 388 6.31 -3.09 9.63
N PRO A 389 7.61 -3.05 10.04
CA PRO A 389 8.02 -2.20 11.16
C PRO A 389 7.77 -0.71 10.90
N VAL A 390 7.91 -0.24 9.66
CA VAL A 390 7.61 1.16 9.30
C VAL A 390 6.11 1.43 9.30
N ALA A 391 5.26 0.49 8.84
CA ALA A 391 3.82 0.63 8.93
C ALA A 391 3.32 0.68 10.39
N LEU A 392 3.95 -0.08 11.30
CA LEU A 392 3.65 -0.03 12.73
C LEU A 392 4.07 1.32 13.33
N TRP A 393 5.31 1.75 13.11
CA TRP A 393 5.84 3.03 13.60
C TRP A 393 5.06 4.23 13.07
N HIS A 394 4.78 4.27 11.76
CA HIS A 394 4.06 5.36 11.13
C HIS A 394 2.65 5.48 11.72
N HIS A 395 1.96 4.35 11.90
CA HIS A 395 0.65 4.33 12.55
C HIS A 395 0.79 4.74 14.03
N SER A 396 1.44 3.94 14.87
CA SER A 396 1.42 4.15 16.32
C SER A 396 1.99 5.50 16.75
N ALA A 397 3.02 6.00 16.04
CA ALA A 397 3.87 7.09 16.50
C ALA A 397 4.45 6.85 17.90
N ASP A 398 4.55 5.58 18.30
CA ASP A 398 5.06 5.12 19.61
C ASP A 398 6.60 5.13 19.60
N ASP A 399 7.20 5.60 20.70
CA ASP A 399 8.64 5.61 20.90
C ASP A 399 9.22 4.19 20.80
N ALA A 400 8.51 3.16 21.25
CA ALA A 400 8.98 1.77 21.18
C ALA A 400 9.11 1.26 19.73
N ASP A 401 8.20 1.66 18.83
CA ASP A 401 8.31 1.30 17.42
C ASP A 401 9.42 2.10 16.72
N ARG A 402 9.64 3.35 17.15
CA ARG A 402 10.81 4.13 16.71
C ARG A 402 12.12 3.47 17.16
N GLU A 403 12.21 3.07 18.43
CA GLU A 403 13.39 2.40 18.99
C GLU A 403 13.72 1.10 18.25
N ARG A 404 12.71 0.33 17.81
CA ARG A 404 12.91 -0.84 16.94
C ARG A 404 13.58 -0.46 15.62
N LEU A 405 13.10 0.58 14.94
CA LEU A 405 13.69 1.05 13.68
C LEU A 405 15.11 1.57 13.87
N GLU A 406 15.37 2.36 14.92
CA GLU A 406 16.72 2.85 15.24
C GLU A 406 17.68 1.69 15.60
N GLY A 407 17.18 0.66 16.30
CA GLY A 407 17.95 -0.55 16.60
C GLY A 407 18.32 -1.32 15.33
N LEU A 408 17.35 -1.51 14.42
CA LEU A 408 17.59 -2.11 13.10
C LEU A 408 18.60 -1.28 12.29
N ARG A 409 18.48 0.06 12.32
CA ARG A 409 19.40 0.98 11.65
C ARG A 409 20.81 0.88 12.17
N ALA A 410 20.98 0.86 13.50
CA ALA A 410 22.29 0.71 14.13
C ALA A 410 22.94 -0.65 13.83
N ALA A 411 22.14 -1.70 13.68
CA ALA A 411 22.61 -3.06 13.41
C ALA A 411 22.75 -3.41 11.91
N ALA A 412 22.23 -2.58 11.00
CA ALA A 412 22.08 -2.91 9.58
C ALA A 412 23.39 -3.26 8.85
N GLY A 413 24.51 -2.68 9.27
CA GLY A 413 25.81 -2.87 8.64
C GLY A 413 26.01 -2.09 7.33
N HIS A 414 25.07 -1.22 6.94
CA HIS A 414 25.14 -0.35 5.77
C HIS A 414 24.45 1.00 6.02
N ASP A 415 24.69 1.97 5.14
CA ASP A 415 24.14 3.31 5.24
C ASP A 415 22.68 3.37 4.76
N TRP A 416 21.76 3.59 5.69
CA TRP A 416 20.32 3.73 5.41
C TRP A 416 20.00 4.94 4.52
N SER A 417 20.87 5.95 4.40
CA SER A 417 20.66 7.07 3.47
C SER A 417 20.87 6.69 2.00
N THR A 418 21.23 5.43 1.71
CA THR A 418 21.47 4.98 0.34
C THR A 418 20.15 4.76 -0.41
N VAL A 419 19.90 5.59 -1.43
CA VAL A 419 18.79 5.38 -2.38
C VAL A 419 19.27 4.50 -3.54
N ARG A 420 18.75 3.27 -3.64
CA ARG A 420 19.16 2.30 -4.67
C ARG A 420 18.18 2.28 -5.84
N PRO A 421 18.61 2.18 -7.11
CA PRO A 421 17.71 2.27 -8.26
C PRO A 421 17.03 0.94 -8.61
N PHE A 422 16.36 0.29 -7.65
CA PHE A 422 15.60 -0.95 -7.87
C PHE A 422 14.09 -0.70 -7.74
N ARG A 423 13.27 -1.61 -8.26
CA ARG A 423 11.82 -1.66 -8.01
C ARG A 423 11.41 -3.13 -7.89
N GLY A 424 10.99 -3.55 -6.70
CA GLY A 424 10.46 -4.88 -6.45
C GLY A 424 9.04 -5.10 -7.00
N LYS A 425 8.47 -6.28 -6.69
CA LYS A 425 7.05 -6.64 -6.95
C LYS A 425 6.13 -5.60 -6.30
N GLU A 426 6.38 -5.37 -5.02
CA GLU A 426 5.60 -4.53 -4.10
C GLU A 426 5.65 -3.02 -4.44
N GLU A 427 6.47 -2.59 -5.40
CA GLU A 427 6.71 -1.17 -5.70
C GLU A 427 7.09 -0.38 -4.44
N ALA A 428 7.92 -0.99 -3.60
CA ALA A 428 8.42 -0.49 -2.32
C ALA A 428 9.92 -0.84 -2.14
N GLY A 429 10.50 -0.50 -0.99
CA GLY A 429 11.85 -0.89 -0.59
C GLY A 429 12.79 0.27 -0.26
N HIS A 430 12.29 1.52 -0.28
CA HIS A 430 13.05 2.72 0.10
C HIS A 430 12.67 3.27 1.47
N GLU A 431 12.12 2.44 2.35
CA GLU A 431 11.77 2.83 3.71
C GLU A 431 12.99 3.27 4.54
N GLN A 432 14.16 2.64 4.33
CA GLN A 432 15.41 3.00 5.02
C GLN A 432 15.84 4.45 4.75
N PRO A 433 16.03 4.89 3.49
CA PRO A 433 16.42 6.27 3.21
C PRO A 433 15.32 7.27 3.53
N TRP A 434 14.04 6.87 3.40
CA TRP A 434 12.94 7.70 3.86
C TRP A 434 12.97 7.94 5.38
N PHE A 435 13.21 6.90 6.17
CA PHE A 435 13.35 7.02 7.61
C PHE A 435 14.57 7.87 8.00
N ALA A 436 15.71 7.70 7.32
CA ALA A 436 16.89 8.53 7.54
C ALA A 436 16.64 10.03 7.23
N TYR A 437 15.89 10.32 6.17
CA TYR A 437 15.45 11.68 5.84
C TYR A 437 14.55 12.27 6.93
N LEU A 438 13.55 11.53 7.40
CA LEU A 438 12.65 11.97 8.47
C LEU A 438 13.36 12.12 9.82
N ALA A 439 14.45 11.38 10.05
CA ALA A 439 15.33 11.57 11.20
C ALA A 439 16.25 12.81 11.08
N GLY A 440 16.29 13.46 9.91
CA GLY A 440 17.10 14.66 9.64
C GLY A 440 18.52 14.39 9.16
N ASP A 441 18.88 13.12 8.92
CA ASP A 441 20.24 12.71 8.55
C ASP A 441 20.50 12.75 7.03
N ASP A 442 19.45 12.91 6.23
CA ASP A 442 19.51 12.81 4.78
C ASP A 442 18.68 13.90 4.06
N PRO A 443 19.08 15.19 4.11
CA PRO A 443 18.31 16.29 3.55
C PRO A 443 18.18 16.24 2.01
N ASP A 444 19.08 15.54 1.32
CA ASP A 444 19.10 15.42 -0.14
C ASP A 444 18.24 14.25 -0.66
N TYR A 445 17.67 13.44 0.25
CA TYR A 445 16.79 12.32 -0.08
C TYR A 445 15.69 12.67 -1.11
N PRO A 446 14.93 13.78 -1.00
CA PRO A 446 13.83 14.05 -1.91
C PRO A 446 14.24 14.07 -3.39
N GLU A 447 15.37 14.70 -3.72
CA GLU A 447 15.85 14.74 -5.10
C GLU A 447 16.37 13.37 -5.56
N ARG A 448 17.04 12.63 -4.67
CA ARG A 448 17.59 11.30 -4.99
C ARG A 448 16.50 10.26 -5.22
N ILE A 449 15.46 10.21 -4.40
CA ILE A 449 14.34 9.27 -4.59
C ILE A 449 13.51 9.61 -5.84
N LEU A 450 13.31 10.89 -6.14
CA LEU A 450 12.66 11.31 -7.39
C LEU A 450 13.48 10.92 -8.61
N ALA A 451 14.80 11.06 -8.56
CA ALA A 451 15.69 10.61 -9.63
C ALA A 451 15.66 9.07 -9.80
N ALA A 452 15.65 8.33 -8.70
CA ALA A 452 15.51 6.87 -8.73
C ALA A 452 14.17 6.43 -9.33
N ALA A 453 13.06 7.06 -8.94
CA ALA A 453 11.75 6.81 -9.53
C ALA A 453 11.74 7.12 -11.04
N GLN A 454 12.31 8.24 -11.49
CA GLN A 454 12.42 8.53 -12.92
C GLN A 454 13.25 7.47 -13.67
N ALA A 455 14.34 6.98 -13.07
CA ALA A 455 15.15 5.91 -13.66
C ALA A 455 14.36 4.60 -13.78
N GLN A 456 13.57 4.24 -12.76
CA GLN A 456 12.68 3.08 -12.80
C GLN A 456 11.67 3.19 -13.94
N VAL A 457 10.99 4.33 -14.10
CA VAL A 457 10.00 4.52 -15.19
C VAL A 457 10.67 4.37 -16.56
N ARG A 458 11.84 4.98 -16.76
CA ARG A 458 12.60 4.89 -18.03
C ARG A 458 13.04 3.46 -18.33
N HIS A 459 13.49 2.72 -17.31
CA HIS A 459 13.81 1.31 -17.44
C HIS A 459 12.59 0.49 -17.88
N ARG A 460 11.41 0.72 -17.26
CA ARG A 460 10.16 0.04 -17.64
C ARG A 460 9.74 0.38 -19.07
N LEU A 461 9.86 1.64 -19.51
CA LEU A 461 9.60 2.02 -20.89
C LEU A 461 10.52 1.29 -21.90
N SER A 462 11.80 1.14 -21.59
CA SER A 462 12.72 0.35 -22.42
C SER A 462 12.36 -1.13 -22.44
N ARG A 463 11.93 -1.68 -21.30
CA ARG A 463 11.44 -3.06 -21.21
C ARG A 463 10.18 -3.24 -22.06
N MET A 464 9.21 -2.32 -21.97
CA MET A 464 7.99 -2.36 -22.76
C MET A 464 8.31 -2.39 -24.27
N GLU A 465 9.24 -1.55 -24.72
CA GLU A 465 9.68 -1.53 -26.12
C GLU A 465 10.28 -2.88 -26.58
N LEU A 466 10.98 -3.60 -25.69
CA LEU A 466 11.59 -4.89 -25.97
C LEU A 466 10.58 -6.05 -26.02
N TYR A 467 9.52 -5.99 -25.21
CA TYR A 467 8.58 -7.10 -25.05
C TYR A 467 7.19 -6.86 -25.65
N ARG A 468 6.87 -5.64 -26.12
CA ARG A 468 5.58 -5.36 -26.77
C ARG A 468 5.35 -6.26 -27.99
N GLY A 469 4.09 -6.65 -28.18
CA GLY A 469 3.66 -7.46 -29.32
C GLY A 469 4.12 -8.92 -29.30
N LYS A 470 4.71 -9.40 -28.19
CA LYS A 470 4.98 -10.82 -27.99
C LYS A 470 3.74 -11.52 -27.43
N ASP A 471 3.50 -12.74 -27.87
CA ASP A 471 2.53 -13.62 -27.21
C ASP A 471 3.06 -14.00 -25.83
N VAL A 472 2.17 -13.99 -24.83
CA VAL A 472 2.50 -14.26 -23.43
C VAL A 472 1.91 -15.62 -23.04
N PRO A 473 2.73 -16.67 -22.87
CA PRO A 473 2.26 -17.94 -22.34
C PRO A 473 1.92 -17.83 -20.85
N GLU A 474 1.15 -18.78 -20.31
CA GLU A 474 0.79 -18.85 -18.88
C GLU A 474 2.00 -18.68 -17.94
N ALA A 475 3.14 -19.32 -18.23
CA ALA A 475 4.33 -19.24 -17.39
C ALA A 475 4.99 -17.84 -17.33
N ASP A 476 4.64 -16.93 -18.26
CA ASP A 476 5.26 -15.61 -18.41
C ASP A 476 4.29 -14.45 -18.08
N ILE A 477 3.12 -14.71 -17.48
CA ILE A 477 2.08 -13.68 -17.19
C ILE A 477 2.61 -12.52 -16.32
N HIS A 478 3.63 -12.77 -15.50
CA HIS A 478 4.38 -11.77 -14.73
C HIS A 478 5.03 -10.67 -15.60
N LEU A 479 5.11 -10.85 -16.93
CA LEU A 479 5.65 -9.85 -17.85
C LEU A 479 4.98 -8.49 -17.67
N TRP A 480 3.66 -8.43 -17.51
CA TRP A 480 2.92 -7.17 -17.43
C TRP A 480 3.21 -6.44 -16.14
N GLN A 481 3.17 -7.13 -15.00
CA GLN A 481 3.59 -6.57 -13.71
C GLN A 481 5.02 -6.03 -13.78
N GLN A 482 5.94 -6.82 -14.35
CA GLN A 482 7.33 -6.39 -14.55
C GLN A 482 7.47 -5.23 -15.57
N SER A 483 6.44 -4.93 -16.34
CA SER A 483 6.45 -3.85 -17.34
C SER A 483 5.60 -2.66 -16.92
N ASN A 484 4.82 -2.74 -15.83
CA ASN A 484 4.06 -1.62 -15.28
C ASN A 484 5.01 -0.45 -15.01
N PRO A 485 4.85 0.68 -15.71
CA PRO A 485 5.76 1.80 -15.58
C PRO A 485 5.36 2.76 -14.46
N VAL A 486 4.20 2.57 -13.84
CA VAL A 486 3.74 3.43 -12.75
C VAL A 486 4.53 3.10 -11.49
N VAL A 487 5.08 4.14 -10.88
CA VAL A 487 5.77 4.12 -9.58
C VAL A 487 5.27 5.31 -8.75
N THR A 488 4.88 5.04 -7.53
CA THR A 488 4.18 5.95 -6.62
C THR A 488 4.89 6.11 -5.29
N GLU A 489 5.77 5.19 -4.88
CA GLU A 489 6.45 5.16 -3.58
C GLU A 489 7.08 6.51 -3.23
N ALA A 490 7.90 7.05 -4.13
CA ALA A 490 8.54 8.36 -3.96
C ALA A 490 7.51 9.48 -3.72
N LEU A 491 6.40 9.45 -4.45
CA LEU A 491 5.33 10.45 -4.32
C LEU A 491 4.56 10.25 -3.03
N VAL A 492 4.29 9.02 -2.61
CA VAL A 492 3.61 8.69 -1.35
C VAL A 492 4.47 9.16 -0.16
N GLN A 493 5.75 8.81 -0.16
CA GLN A 493 6.71 9.21 0.89
C GLN A 493 6.87 10.74 0.97
N LEU A 494 7.07 11.41 -0.16
CA LEU A 494 7.33 12.85 -0.19
C LEU A 494 6.08 13.72 -0.09
N THR A 495 4.94 13.29 -0.63
CA THR A 495 3.72 14.13 -0.62
C THR A 495 2.80 13.77 0.53
N TRP A 496 2.60 12.50 0.83
CA TRP A 496 1.67 12.09 1.89
C TRP A 496 2.34 11.89 3.24
N GLY A 497 3.67 11.77 3.26
CA GLY A 497 4.41 11.49 4.49
C GLY A 497 4.05 10.12 5.05
N GLY A 498 3.67 9.17 4.18
CA GLY A 498 3.32 7.80 4.55
C GLY A 498 4.24 6.78 3.87
N PRO A 499 4.31 5.55 4.40
CA PRO A 499 4.99 4.45 3.71
C PRO A 499 4.20 4.05 2.46
N GLN A 500 4.86 3.30 1.56
CA GLN A 500 4.12 2.61 0.51
C GLN A 500 3.09 1.65 1.15
N VAL A 501 1.98 1.43 0.46
CA VAL A 501 0.93 0.51 0.90
C VAL A 501 1.51 -0.90 1.12
N ILE A 502 1.08 -1.60 2.18
CA ILE A 502 1.42 -3.01 2.36
C ILE A 502 0.79 -3.80 1.21
N TYR A 503 1.63 -4.42 0.39
CA TYR A 503 1.24 -4.96 -0.91
C TYR A 503 0.16 -6.07 -0.84
N GLY A 504 0.21 -6.93 0.17
CA GLY A 504 -0.76 -8.02 0.39
C GLY A 504 -2.10 -7.56 0.97
N GLY A 505 -2.72 -6.50 0.41
CA GLY A 505 -4.08 -6.08 0.78
C GLY A 505 -4.16 -5.01 1.87
N GLY A 506 -3.12 -4.21 2.06
CA GLY A 506 -3.14 -3.05 2.95
C GLY A 506 -3.97 -1.89 2.40
N LEU A 507 -4.43 -1.03 3.31
CA LEU A 507 -4.97 0.28 2.97
C LEU A 507 -3.93 1.36 3.29
N GLN A 508 -3.90 2.40 2.45
CA GLN A 508 -2.89 3.45 2.52
C GLN A 508 -2.88 4.17 3.86
N GLN A 509 -1.69 4.31 4.46
CA GLN A 509 -1.46 5.25 5.56
C GLN A 509 -0.89 6.57 5.04
N ALA A 510 -1.21 7.69 5.70
CA ALA A 510 -0.64 8.99 5.36
C ALA A 510 -0.69 9.91 6.58
N ARG A 511 0.26 10.85 6.69
CA ARG A 511 0.10 12.00 7.60
C ARG A 511 -0.83 13.04 7.02
N VAL A 512 -0.73 13.28 5.72
CA VAL A 512 -1.60 14.20 4.99
C VAL A 512 -1.93 13.66 3.60
N ARG A 513 -3.04 14.12 3.02
CA ARG A 513 -3.29 14.01 1.58
C ARG A 513 -3.90 15.29 1.03
N TYR A 514 -3.98 15.40 -0.29
CA TYR A 514 -4.37 16.65 -0.95
C TYR A 514 -5.61 16.49 -1.83
N TYR A 515 -6.27 17.62 -2.08
CA TYR A 515 -7.29 17.77 -3.10
C TYR A 515 -7.08 19.05 -3.89
N ASP A 516 -7.42 18.99 -5.17
CA ASP A 516 -7.57 20.15 -6.01
C ASP A 516 -8.92 20.79 -5.72
N ALA A 517 -8.90 22.00 -5.16
CA ALA A 517 -10.12 22.69 -4.77
C ALA A 517 -10.89 23.26 -5.97
N HIS A 518 -10.22 23.52 -7.10
CA HIS A 518 -10.84 24.04 -8.32
C HIS A 518 -11.52 22.90 -9.08
N GLU A 519 -10.76 21.84 -9.37
CA GLU A 519 -11.26 20.66 -10.08
C GLU A 519 -12.10 19.74 -9.19
N ARG A 520 -12.18 20.03 -7.89
CA ARG A 520 -12.95 19.28 -6.88
C ARG A 520 -12.67 17.78 -6.91
N ARG A 521 -11.38 17.43 -6.99
CA ARG A 521 -10.92 16.03 -7.07
C ARG A 521 -9.75 15.75 -6.13
N PRO A 522 -9.50 14.48 -5.74
CA PRO A 522 -8.30 14.11 -5.02
C PRO A 522 -7.01 14.43 -5.79
N GLY A 523 -5.94 14.69 -5.04
CA GLY A 523 -4.60 14.91 -5.57
C GLY A 523 -4.16 16.36 -5.59
N LEU A 524 -2.86 16.56 -5.83
CA LEU A 524 -2.29 17.90 -6.00
C LEU A 524 -2.81 18.53 -7.31
N PRO A 525 -3.13 19.84 -7.31
CA PRO A 525 -3.39 20.57 -8.53
C PRO A 525 -2.21 20.51 -9.51
N ALA A 526 -2.51 20.73 -10.79
CA ALA A 526 -1.47 20.97 -11.79
C ALA A 526 -0.50 22.05 -11.30
N THR A 527 0.79 21.89 -11.61
CA THR A 527 1.92 22.79 -11.25
C THR A 527 2.18 23.00 -9.76
N VAL A 528 1.43 22.34 -8.87
CA VAL A 528 1.71 22.36 -7.42
C VAL A 528 2.58 21.15 -7.06
N ALA A 529 3.65 21.41 -6.31
CA ALA A 529 4.47 20.40 -5.67
C ALA A 529 4.30 20.46 -4.15
N ALA A 530 4.41 19.31 -3.50
CA ALA A 530 4.32 19.18 -2.04
C ALA A 530 5.46 18.33 -1.48
N LEU A 531 6.01 18.72 -0.34
CA LEU A 531 7.04 17.96 0.37
C LEU A 531 6.71 17.88 1.86
N VAL A 532 6.60 16.67 2.39
CA VAL A 532 6.60 16.37 3.82
C VAL A 532 8.06 16.24 4.26
N SER A 533 8.46 17.02 5.26
CA SER A 533 9.84 17.03 5.78
C SER A 533 9.98 16.59 7.24
N SER A 534 8.87 16.50 7.97
CA SER A 534 8.81 15.86 9.28
C SER A 534 7.41 15.28 9.50
N ILE A 535 7.36 14.18 10.26
CA ILE A 535 6.14 13.50 10.67
C ILE A 535 6.15 13.19 12.18
N ASP A 536 6.67 14.10 13.01
CA ASP A 536 6.64 13.92 14.47
C ASP A 536 5.22 13.63 15.01
N PRO A 537 5.07 12.96 16.17
CA PRO A 537 3.77 12.49 16.65
C PRO A 537 2.69 13.58 16.82
N ARG A 538 3.11 14.82 17.07
CA ARG A 538 2.22 15.99 17.23
C ARG A 538 2.37 17.03 16.13
N GLU A 539 3.32 16.85 15.22
CA GLU A 539 3.69 17.88 14.27
C GLU A 539 4.09 17.28 12.93
N THR A 540 3.41 17.69 11.86
CA THR A 540 3.81 17.36 10.48
C THR A 540 4.21 18.64 9.77
N VAL A 541 5.39 18.65 9.15
CA VAL A 541 5.88 19.82 8.39
C VAL A 541 5.73 19.56 6.90
N ILE A 542 5.02 20.46 6.22
CA ILE A 542 4.80 20.40 4.77
C ILE A 542 5.21 21.70 4.09
N ASP A 543 5.82 21.57 2.92
CA ASP A 543 6.15 22.67 2.02
C ASP A 543 5.29 22.54 0.75
N LEU A 544 4.54 23.59 0.42
CA LEU A 544 3.73 23.69 -0.80
C LEU A 544 4.30 24.76 -1.72
N VAL A 545 4.43 24.44 -3.01
CA VAL A 545 5.01 25.31 -4.02
C VAL A 545 4.10 25.36 -5.24
N ASN A 546 3.65 26.55 -5.63
CA ASN A 546 3.01 26.77 -6.92
C ASN A 546 4.05 27.25 -7.94
N LEU A 547 4.39 26.38 -8.90
CA LEU A 547 5.36 26.64 -9.95
C LEU A 547 4.79 27.47 -11.11
N ASP A 548 3.47 27.69 -11.17
CA ASP A 548 2.84 28.45 -12.25
C ASP A 548 3.17 29.94 -12.13
N PRO A 549 3.73 30.59 -13.18
CA PRO A 549 4.09 32.00 -13.16
C PRO A 549 2.91 32.95 -13.42
N GLU A 550 1.75 32.43 -13.82
CA GLU A 550 0.62 33.22 -14.28
C GLU A 550 -0.62 33.01 -13.40
N TYR A 551 -0.92 31.76 -13.05
CA TYR A 551 -2.18 31.37 -12.44
C TYR A 551 -2.04 30.96 -10.96
N PRO A 552 -2.98 31.40 -10.10
CA PRO A 552 -3.09 30.87 -8.74
C PRO A 552 -3.60 29.42 -8.75
N ARG A 553 -3.38 28.72 -7.64
CA ARG A 553 -3.90 27.39 -7.36
C ARG A 553 -4.52 27.38 -5.96
N SER A 554 -5.46 26.47 -5.74
CA SER A 554 -6.05 26.24 -4.43
C SER A 554 -5.97 24.76 -4.08
N VAL A 555 -5.32 24.45 -2.96
CA VAL A 555 -5.12 23.08 -2.47
C VAL A 555 -5.91 22.91 -1.18
N ILE A 556 -6.52 21.76 -0.97
CA ILE A 556 -7.03 21.37 0.36
C ILE A 556 -6.08 20.32 0.93
N VAL A 557 -5.51 20.60 2.08
CA VAL A 557 -4.74 19.66 2.88
C VAL A 557 -5.71 18.92 3.80
N GLN A 558 -5.70 17.60 3.75
CA GLN A 558 -6.40 16.72 4.67
C GLN A 558 -5.40 16.07 5.63
N ALA A 559 -5.73 15.99 6.93
CA ALA A 559 -4.96 15.20 7.89
C ALA A 559 -5.41 13.73 7.89
N GLY A 560 -4.45 12.81 7.84
CA GLY A 560 -4.69 11.38 7.68
C GLY A 560 -5.15 10.98 6.27
N ALA A 561 -5.03 9.69 5.93
CA ALA A 561 -5.47 9.16 4.64
C ALA A 561 -7.01 9.20 4.50
N PHE A 562 -7.74 9.06 5.60
CA PHE A 562 -9.20 8.88 5.70
C PHE A 562 -9.89 9.97 6.53
N ALA A 563 -9.23 11.11 6.73
CA ALA A 563 -9.72 12.23 7.56
C ALA A 563 -9.94 11.85 9.04
N GLU A 564 -9.16 10.87 9.51
CA GLU A 564 -9.15 10.33 10.86
C GLU A 564 -8.41 11.21 11.87
N ASP A 565 -7.52 12.07 11.38
CA ASP A 565 -6.73 12.99 12.21
C ASP A 565 -7.38 14.38 12.28
N THR A 566 -7.02 15.17 13.30
CA THR A 566 -7.46 16.56 13.45
C THR A 566 -6.27 17.51 13.38
N ILE A 567 -6.34 18.52 12.53
CA ILE A 567 -5.43 19.68 12.55
C ILE A 567 -5.93 20.62 13.63
N ARG A 568 -5.15 20.80 14.70
CA ARG A 568 -5.48 21.75 15.78
C ARG A 568 -5.14 23.17 15.38
N SER A 569 -3.88 23.38 15.05
CA SER A 569 -3.35 24.66 14.64
C SER A 569 -2.34 24.48 13.51
N VAL A 570 -2.08 25.55 12.79
CA VAL A 570 -1.06 25.59 11.75
C VAL A 570 -0.21 26.81 11.95
N ARG A 571 1.10 26.61 12.10
CA ARG A 571 2.08 27.69 11.94
C ARG A 571 2.51 27.74 10.49
N HIS A 572 2.58 28.93 9.90
CA HIS A 572 2.98 29.05 8.50
C HIS A 572 3.92 30.22 8.23
N THR A 573 4.68 30.10 7.15
CA THR A 573 5.48 31.23 6.64
C THR A 573 4.60 32.26 5.95
N ALA A 574 4.95 33.54 6.12
CA ALA A 574 4.28 34.65 5.47
C ALA A 574 5.29 35.74 5.09
N CYS A 575 4.98 36.53 4.06
CA CYS A 575 5.70 37.74 3.69
C CYS A 575 4.69 38.89 3.59
N GLN A 576 4.65 39.74 4.62
CA GLN A 576 3.70 40.86 4.68
C GLN A 576 4.21 42.11 3.94
N ASP A 577 5.53 42.24 3.81
CA ASP A 577 6.16 43.41 3.20
C ASP A 577 6.41 43.19 1.70
N PRO A 578 5.70 43.89 0.80
CA PRO A 578 5.92 43.77 -0.65
C PRO A 578 7.20 44.48 -1.13
N SER A 579 8.01 45.07 -0.25
CA SER A 579 9.24 45.79 -0.62
C SER A 579 10.26 44.93 -1.37
N TRP A 580 10.15 43.60 -1.29
CA TRP A 580 10.94 42.67 -2.07
C TRP A 580 10.80 42.88 -3.59
N ILE A 581 9.64 43.37 -4.06
CA ILE A 581 9.36 43.62 -5.48
C ILE A 581 10.28 44.71 -6.06
N GLY A 582 10.73 45.64 -5.21
CA GLY A 582 11.42 46.86 -5.64
C GLY A 582 10.47 47.96 -6.10
N GLY A 583 10.98 49.19 -6.12
CA GLY A 583 10.28 50.35 -6.66
C GLY A 583 10.37 50.45 -8.19
N LEU A 584 9.63 51.38 -8.78
CA LEU A 584 9.54 51.59 -10.23
C LEU A 584 10.91 51.74 -10.94
N TYR A 585 11.92 52.25 -10.23
CA TYR A 585 13.26 52.52 -10.76
C TYR A 585 14.33 51.54 -10.27
N ASP A 586 13.94 50.51 -9.49
CA ASP A 586 14.88 49.48 -9.06
C ASP A 586 15.13 48.49 -10.22
N TYR A 587 16.39 48.08 -10.39
CA TYR A 587 16.79 47.14 -11.46
C TYR A 587 16.71 45.65 -11.04
N GLY A 588 16.27 45.35 -9.81
CA GLY A 588 16.19 43.99 -9.28
C GLY A 588 15.28 43.89 -8.05
N HIS A 589 15.07 42.66 -7.56
CA HIS A 589 14.31 42.37 -6.35
C HIS A 589 15.21 42.36 -5.10
N ARG A 590 14.61 42.32 -3.91
CA ARG A 590 15.29 42.10 -2.63
C ARG A 590 14.88 40.75 -2.04
N GLU A 591 15.55 40.34 -0.96
CA GLU A 591 15.16 39.15 -0.22
C GLU A 591 13.80 39.39 0.48
N PRO A 592 12.82 38.47 0.36
CA PRO A 592 11.54 38.60 1.05
C PRO A 592 11.70 38.51 2.57
N GLY A 593 11.06 39.41 3.32
CA GLY A 593 11.01 39.34 4.77
C GLY A 593 10.04 38.24 5.24
N VAL A 594 10.56 37.04 5.48
CA VAL A 594 9.74 35.90 5.92
C VAL A 594 9.53 35.93 7.44
N VAL A 595 8.26 35.91 7.85
CA VAL A 595 7.82 35.79 9.25
C VAL A 595 7.00 34.50 9.45
N SER A 596 6.70 34.17 10.70
CA SER A 596 5.82 33.05 11.05
C SER A 596 4.50 33.58 11.63
N GLU A 597 3.40 33.06 11.13
CA GLU A 597 2.03 33.31 11.60
C GLU A 597 1.39 32.01 12.08
N SER A 598 0.23 32.09 12.72
CA SER A 598 -0.49 30.92 13.22
C SER A 598 -2.00 31.08 13.07
N VAL A 599 -2.67 29.98 12.71
CA VAL A 599 -4.13 29.91 12.63
C VAL A 599 -4.64 28.65 13.32
N THR A 600 -5.79 28.75 13.97
CA THR A 600 -6.53 27.59 14.49
C THR A 600 -7.37 26.98 13.37
N VAL A 601 -7.41 25.65 13.29
CA VAL A 601 -8.16 24.91 12.26
C VAL A 601 -9.27 24.08 12.90
N ASP A 602 -8.95 23.28 13.91
CA ASP A 602 -9.86 22.36 14.62
C ASP A 602 -10.71 21.47 13.69
N GLY A 603 -10.07 20.88 12.69
CA GLY A 603 -10.74 20.01 11.73
C GLY A 603 -9.78 19.20 10.88
N PRO A 604 -10.31 18.27 10.07
CA PRO A 604 -9.47 17.40 9.23
C PRO A 604 -9.00 18.08 7.95
N TRP A 605 -9.49 19.28 7.62
CA TRP A 605 -9.25 19.95 6.35
C TRP A 605 -8.84 21.42 6.53
N LEU A 606 -7.82 21.82 5.79
CA LEU A 606 -7.35 23.20 5.65
C LEU A 606 -7.26 23.54 4.16
N ARG A 607 -7.82 24.68 3.74
CA ARG A 607 -7.63 25.20 2.38
C ARG A 607 -6.43 26.15 2.33
N VAL A 608 -5.59 25.99 1.32
CA VAL A 608 -4.41 26.80 1.08
C VAL A 608 -4.52 27.42 -0.31
N GLU A 609 -4.67 28.73 -0.36
CA GLU A 609 -4.57 29.51 -1.59
C GLU A 609 -3.09 29.75 -1.90
N LEU A 610 -2.65 29.36 -3.08
CA LEU A 610 -1.30 29.52 -3.58
C LEU A 610 -1.34 30.49 -4.77
N PRO A 611 -1.08 31.79 -4.57
CA PRO A 611 -0.85 32.70 -5.69
C PRO A 611 0.21 32.16 -6.66
N ARG A 612 0.22 32.67 -7.88
CA ARG A 612 1.27 32.35 -8.86
C ARG A 612 2.67 32.56 -8.26
N SER A 613 3.61 31.69 -8.59
CA SER A 613 4.99 31.73 -8.11
C SER A 613 5.07 32.03 -6.61
N SER A 614 4.40 31.22 -5.80
CA SER A 614 4.42 31.35 -4.34
C SER A 614 4.80 30.04 -3.68
N ARG A 615 5.30 30.15 -2.45
CA ARG A 615 5.58 29.03 -1.58
C ARG A 615 5.02 29.29 -0.19
N ILE A 616 4.75 28.22 0.53
CA ILE A 616 4.38 28.26 1.93
C ILE A 616 4.87 27.02 2.64
N ARG A 617 5.47 27.21 3.81
CA ARG A 617 5.77 26.14 4.74
C ARG A 617 4.72 26.13 5.82
N LEU A 618 4.12 24.97 6.06
CA LEU A 618 3.08 24.75 7.06
C LEU A 618 3.62 23.74 8.07
N THR A 619 3.48 24.08 9.33
CA THR A 619 3.73 23.20 10.46
C THR A 619 2.39 22.89 11.11
N LEU A 620 1.87 21.70 10.83
CA LEU A 620 0.54 21.25 11.25
C LEU A 620 0.66 20.61 12.63
N GLU A 621 0.01 21.17 13.64
CA GLU A 621 -0.18 20.49 14.92
C GLU A 621 -1.32 19.48 14.77
N LEU A 622 -1.00 18.20 14.86
CA LEU A 622 -1.94 17.10 14.63
C LEU A 622 -2.30 16.36 15.93
N GLU A 623 -3.57 15.98 16.03
CA GLU A 623 -4.00 14.91 16.93
C GLU A 623 -4.45 13.71 16.10
N LEU A 624 -3.68 12.63 16.20
CA LEU A 624 -3.88 11.43 15.40
C LEU A 624 -5.13 10.66 15.82
N ARG A 625 -5.87 10.13 14.83
CA ARG A 625 -7.02 9.21 14.97
C ARG A 625 -8.13 9.67 15.92
N THR A 626 -8.34 10.98 16.01
CA THR A 626 -9.40 11.57 16.85
C THR A 626 -10.80 11.49 16.21
N ARG A 627 -10.89 11.00 14.97
CA ARG A 627 -12.11 10.96 14.16
C ARG A 627 -12.31 9.57 13.57
N GLN A 628 -13.56 9.22 13.31
CA GLN A 628 -13.86 7.98 12.59
C GLN A 628 -13.34 8.08 11.13
N PRO A 629 -12.51 7.14 10.67
CA PRO A 629 -11.98 7.14 9.32
C PRO A 629 -13.11 6.92 8.31
N SER A 630 -13.06 7.61 7.17
CA SER A 630 -14.03 7.44 6.07
C SER A 630 -13.46 7.92 4.74
N TYR A 631 -14.04 7.50 3.62
CA TYR A 631 -13.70 8.10 2.32
C TYR A 631 -14.38 9.44 2.03
N ARG A 632 -14.99 10.08 3.05
CA ARG A 632 -15.59 11.40 2.84
C ARG A 632 -14.56 12.41 2.40
N THR A 633 -14.99 13.26 1.48
CA THR A 633 -14.18 14.31 0.89
C THR A 633 -14.56 15.68 1.48
N PRO A 634 -13.69 16.69 1.37
CA PRO A 634 -14.05 18.06 1.73
C PRO A 634 -15.17 18.65 0.86
N PHE A 635 -15.59 17.95 -0.20
CA PHE A 635 -16.64 18.38 -1.13
C PHE A 635 -18.02 17.83 -0.77
N ASP A 636 -18.09 16.81 0.08
CA ASP A 636 -19.34 16.16 0.47
C ASP A 636 -20.23 17.13 1.26
N GLY A 637 -21.50 17.25 0.86
CA GLY A 637 -22.45 18.18 1.49
C GLY A 637 -22.32 19.63 1.03
N THR A 638 -21.51 19.94 0.02
CA THR A 638 -21.59 21.22 -0.72
C THR A 638 -22.48 21.04 -1.94
N THR A 639 -23.66 21.66 -1.96
CA THR A 639 -24.48 21.75 -3.17
C THR A 639 -23.65 22.44 -4.26
N PRO A 640 -23.63 21.95 -5.52
CA PRO A 640 -22.96 22.67 -6.61
C PRO A 640 -23.52 24.09 -6.67
N PHE A 641 -22.65 25.10 -6.67
CA PHE A 641 -23.04 26.45 -7.00
C PHE A 641 -23.42 26.45 -8.47
N ASP A 642 -24.72 26.50 -8.78
CA ASP A 642 -25.20 26.71 -10.15
C ASP A 642 -24.78 28.13 -10.57
N GLY A 643 -23.75 28.19 -11.42
CA GLY A 643 -23.15 29.41 -11.95
C GLY A 643 -24.00 30.10 -13.02
N THR A 644 -25.29 30.30 -12.77
CA THR A 644 -26.22 31.00 -13.66
C THR A 644 -27.02 32.06 -12.91
N THR A 645 -26.35 33.09 -12.40
CA THR A 645 -26.98 34.41 -12.30
C THR A 645 -26.86 35.09 -13.67
N ALA A 646 -27.94 34.97 -14.43
CA ALA A 646 -28.18 35.74 -15.63
C ALA A 646 -28.05 37.23 -15.34
N PHE A 647 -27.29 37.92 -16.19
CA PHE A 647 -27.31 39.38 -16.32
C PHE A 647 -28.73 39.81 -16.73
N ASP A 648 -29.51 40.29 -15.75
CA ASP A 648 -30.78 40.96 -16.02
C ASP A 648 -30.48 42.44 -16.34
N GLY A 649 -30.18 42.70 -17.61
CA GLY A 649 -30.16 44.04 -18.19
C GLY A 649 -31.59 44.46 -18.51
N THR A 650 -32.25 45.16 -17.60
CA THR A 650 -33.47 45.91 -17.91
C THR A 650 -33.12 47.37 -18.18
N ASP A 651 -33.10 47.70 -19.47
CA ASP A 651 -33.06 49.07 -19.98
C ASP A 651 -34.27 49.87 -19.48
N GLY A 652 -33.97 51.03 -18.92
CA GLY A 652 -34.93 52.02 -18.48
C GLY A 652 -35.55 52.78 -19.65
N GLY A 653 -36.88 52.91 -19.62
CA GLY A 653 -37.66 53.75 -20.52
C GLY A 653 -38.48 54.81 -19.78
N SER A 654 -38.06 56.06 -19.99
CA SER A 654 -38.88 57.29 -20.12
C SER A 654 -39.24 58.19 -18.91
N ALA A 655 -39.02 59.48 -19.17
CA ALA A 655 -39.79 60.67 -18.78
C ALA A 655 -39.65 61.25 -17.37
N SER A 656 -38.78 62.25 -17.18
CA SER A 656 -39.11 63.69 -17.20
C SER A 656 -37.87 64.54 -16.92
#